data_AF-A0A3A5VLJ7-F1
#
_entry.id   AF-A0A3A5VLJ7-F1
#
_cell.length_a   1.000
_cell.length_b   1.000
_cell.length_c   1.000
_cell.angle_alpha   90.00
_cell.angle_beta   90.00
_cell.angle_gamma   90.00
#
_symmetry.space_group_name_H-M   'P 1'
#
loop_
_entity.id
_entity.type
_entity.pdbx_description
1 polymer ?
#
loop_
_entity_poly.entity_id
_entity_poly.type
_entity_poly.pdbx_seq_one_letter_code
_entity_poly.pdbx_strand_id
1 'polypeptide(L)'
;MKRLAATGILVLVLLASWSATLPAASAQNDLALPLDRPINEFTARPNVVYSTTVDLVQNSTFFMVVDCSTCTVNLSRDNTSFSFTESLVKTDLVTGQYHLSMTVEQTENVRYTLSNSTTQEHPTVRPAPGQAMPHHTAGLCPTPMACMDLERSGVLGTVPEGNEEHFAATGHLVGSDEFYIVEVEEGDTVEWQWLATTAGVRLQAYAQTNSTEILLDGESVLTSSYLQPTSDEAVAWWTAAEDGRLVFRLSTQDTHVTWKAIVFHHQNQPVTDLTHRDLTQAANIQGHGTTTGLFDWPVNTKLTLEHPYGEVEVRVDQLMNGSWILGTTVLLNGSSPLTTYPYPGVTGGRVMVESNVAFAVHLRAESYADLNHLEAPSYLPGGLDTNNASWPILNLSNVTVSELTLAIHDTSDTFRIVVDGWEDSIHYVQFSLDGNVTGMEAQMWDIDQTTGEVLATDITRPVSEQLRIGLQVGRGTHYIQFRLQDSNATTSNLWGEDVASKPYFITPAYSLMDEGEEPWFEPSDEAVWWGSFARWFLGFLFLIPAVYVGVSFQRDRQFAQELVRKASRLAWYSERLSSGETTVKASRKDLNRALMAVAQLPWEEGINAWGEPALTHTTDGMAMGVWRVDKRLARTKGTWPLVIGVHVLNGTWELAALRFDAPYGQPFEVVHVEPRFLHQGEEVFLDTLNEGHRAFLYVELQGQAPAVDIELNGRMDRVPFASRIPQTVLMEEE
;
A
#
# COMPACT_ATOMS: atom_id res chain seq x y z
N MET A 1 73.18 3.74 -0.13
CA MET A 1 71.87 4.41 0.01
C MET A 1 71.30 3.97 1.35
N LYS A 2 71.63 4.63 2.48
CA LYS A 2 71.09 5.89 3.02
C LYS A 2 69.58 5.83 3.33
N ARG A 3 69.32 5.96 4.65
CA ARG A 3 68.10 6.39 5.36
C ARG A 3 67.02 5.33 5.63
N LEU A 4 67.08 4.74 6.83
CA LEU A 4 66.01 4.71 7.84
C LEU A 4 66.46 3.82 9.01
N ALA A 5 67.34 4.36 9.84
CA ALA A 5 67.80 3.74 11.07
C ALA A 5 67.85 4.83 12.15
N ALA A 6 66.69 5.20 12.69
CA ALA A 6 66.56 6.03 13.89
C ALA A 6 65.08 6.22 14.29
N THR A 7 64.34 5.15 14.60
CA THR A 7 63.02 5.29 15.27
C THR A 7 62.47 4.00 15.91
N GLY A 8 63.27 2.93 16.05
CA GLY A 8 62.78 1.65 16.57
C GLY A 8 63.27 1.23 17.96
N ILE A 9 64.26 1.93 18.53
CA ILE A 9 64.99 1.44 19.73
C ILE A 9 64.78 2.33 20.98
N LEU A 10 64.08 3.47 20.86
CA LEU A 10 63.88 4.39 21.99
C LEU A 10 62.55 4.21 22.75
N VAL A 11 61.63 3.36 22.28
CA VAL A 11 60.30 3.17 22.93
C VAL A 11 60.27 1.94 23.86
N LEU A 12 61.22 1.02 23.74
CA LEU A 12 61.27 -0.21 24.56
C LEU A 12 62.07 -0.06 25.87
N VAL A 13 62.78 1.04 26.08
CA VAL A 13 63.60 1.28 27.28
C VAL A 13 62.94 2.29 28.25
N LEU A 14 61.87 2.97 27.84
CA LEU A 14 61.11 3.92 28.68
C LEU A 14 59.87 3.31 29.35
N LEU A 15 59.54 2.04 29.08
CA LEU A 15 58.42 1.31 29.69
C LEU A 15 58.86 0.30 30.78
N ALA A 16 60.15 0.18 31.07
CA ALA A 16 60.70 -0.84 31.97
C ALA A 16 61.31 -0.31 33.29
N SER A 17 61.03 0.95 33.67
CA SER A 17 61.63 1.58 34.85
C SER A 17 60.64 2.20 35.84
N TRP A 18 59.37 1.78 35.81
CA TRP A 18 58.36 2.09 36.83
C TRP A 18 57.82 0.78 37.45
N SER A 19 58.68 0.08 38.19
CA SER A 19 58.27 -1.02 39.08
C SER A 19 59.05 -0.93 40.39
N ALA A 20 58.64 0.03 41.22
CA ALA A 20 59.06 0.11 42.61
C ALA A 20 57.83 0.13 43.52
N THR A 21 57.64 -1.00 44.20
CA THR A 21 57.15 -1.16 45.58
C THR A 21 55.85 -0.44 45.98
N LEU A 22 54.74 -1.17 45.87
CA LEU A 22 53.63 -1.10 46.82
C LEU A 22 53.53 -2.47 47.51
N PRO A 23 53.26 -2.54 48.83
CA PRO A 23 52.97 -3.82 49.47
C PRO A 23 51.59 -4.26 48.98
N ALA A 24 51.56 -5.18 48.02
CA ALA A 24 50.35 -5.93 47.73
C ALA A 24 50.15 -6.90 48.90
N ALA A 25 49.45 -6.43 49.94
CA ALA A 25 48.58 -7.34 50.67
C ALA A 25 47.71 -8.00 49.61
N SER A 26 47.80 -9.32 49.48
CA SER A 26 46.90 -10.08 48.61
C SER A 26 45.49 -9.86 49.13
N ALA A 27 44.77 -8.92 48.51
CA ALA A 27 43.33 -8.86 48.65
C ALA A 27 42.82 -10.17 48.05
N GLN A 28 42.33 -11.05 48.93
CA GLN A 28 41.50 -12.19 48.55
C GLN A 28 40.35 -11.60 47.73
N ASN A 29 40.29 -11.90 46.43
CA ASN A 29 39.18 -11.47 45.57
C ASN A 29 37.98 -12.34 45.92
N ASP A 30 37.34 -12.06 47.05
CA ASP A 30 36.09 -12.70 47.44
C ASP A 30 34.99 -12.16 46.53
N LEU A 31 34.38 -13.03 45.73
CA LEU A 31 33.21 -12.71 44.91
C LEU A 31 31.94 -12.98 45.72
N ALA A 32 30.87 -12.25 45.44
CA ALA A 32 29.58 -12.50 46.08
C ALA A 32 29.00 -13.85 45.64
N LEU A 33 28.48 -14.61 46.60
CA LEU A 33 27.72 -15.84 46.35
C LEU A 33 26.25 -15.48 46.02
N PRO A 34 25.68 -15.83 44.85
CA PRO A 34 24.35 -15.36 44.41
C PRO A 34 23.19 -16.01 45.17
N LEU A 35 22.29 -15.25 45.80
CA LEU A 35 21.17 -15.79 46.60
C LEU A 35 19.80 -15.34 46.07
N ASP A 36 19.68 -15.17 44.76
CA ASP A 36 18.56 -14.48 44.13
C ASP A 36 17.39 -15.41 43.75
N ARG A 37 17.58 -16.73 43.88
CA ARG A 37 16.61 -17.77 43.49
C ARG A 37 16.56 -18.93 44.51
N PRO A 38 15.49 -19.74 44.54
CA PRO A 38 15.38 -20.96 45.35
C PRO A 38 16.45 -21.97 45.02
N ILE A 39 16.79 -22.07 43.74
CA ILE A 39 17.95 -22.80 43.24
C ILE A 39 18.83 -21.79 42.51
N ASN A 40 20.02 -21.58 43.06
CA ASN A 40 21.01 -20.69 42.50
C ASN A 40 21.97 -21.49 41.63
N GLU A 41 22.35 -20.92 40.49
CA GLU A 41 23.30 -21.52 39.56
C GLU A 41 24.29 -20.47 39.07
N PHE A 42 25.57 -20.82 39.09
CA PHE A 42 26.62 -19.98 38.50
C PHE A 42 27.83 -20.82 38.10
N THR A 43 28.62 -20.31 37.14
CA THR A 43 29.90 -20.92 36.76
C THR A 43 31.00 -20.45 37.72
N ALA A 44 31.47 -21.37 38.57
CA ALA A 44 32.53 -21.13 39.52
C ALA A 44 33.92 -21.29 38.86
N ARG A 45 34.90 -20.52 39.31
CA ARG A 45 36.30 -20.57 38.83
C ARG A 45 37.23 -21.14 39.90
N PRO A 46 38.27 -21.88 39.50
CA PRO A 46 39.22 -22.48 40.43
C PRO A 46 39.97 -21.41 41.23
N ASN A 47 40.23 -21.70 42.51
CA ASN A 47 40.96 -20.83 43.44
C ASN A 47 40.33 -19.45 43.68
N VAL A 48 39.04 -19.30 43.43
CA VAL A 48 38.26 -18.10 43.78
C VAL A 48 37.34 -18.46 44.94
N VAL A 49 37.29 -17.59 45.95
CA VAL A 49 36.37 -17.74 47.08
C VAL A 49 35.10 -16.96 46.75
N TYR A 50 33.97 -17.67 46.75
CA TYR A 50 32.65 -17.05 46.67
C TYR A 50 32.08 -16.99 48.08
N SER A 51 31.58 -15.84 48.52
CA SER A 51 31.13 -15.71 49.90
C SER A 51 29.93 -14.78 50.06
N THR A 52 29.20 -15.01 51.14
CA THR A 52 28.04 -14.21 51.55
C THR A 52 27.85 -14.32 53.06
N THR A 53 26.90 -13.55 53.60
CA THR A 53 26.49 -13.62 55.00
C THR A 53 25.05 -14.07 55.10
N VAL A 54 24.78 -15.03 55.97
CA VAL A 54 23.43 -15.55 56.23
C VAL A 54 23.06 -15.21 57.66
N ASP A 55 21.93 -14.53 57.84
CA ASP A 55 21.37 -14.26 59.16
C ASP A 55 20.49 -15.43 59.60
N LEU A 56 20.81 -16.00 60.76
CA LEU A 56 20.05 -17.08 61.37
C LEU A 56 19.26 -16.58 62.58
N VAL A 57 17.99 -16.93 62.64
CA VAL A 57 17.06 -16.58 63.72
C VAL A 57 16.93 -17.75 64.71
N GLN A 58 16.36 -17.51 65.89
CA GLN A 58 16.18 -18.56 66.88
C GLN A 58 15.19 -19.62 66.35
N ASN A 59 15.51 -20.92 66.53
CA ASN A 59 14.73 -22.06 66.03
C ASN A 59 14.63 -22.15 64.48
N SER A 60 15.56 -21.54 63.73
CA SER A 60 15.68 -21.81 62.28
C SER A 60 16.57 -23.02 62.02
N THR A 61 16.20 -23.83 61.03
CA THR A 61 17.06 -24.89 60.51
C THR A 61 17.87 -24.32 59.36
N PHE A 62 19.20 -24.33 59.48
CA PHE A 62 20.07 -24.08 58.33
C PHE A 62 20.08 -25.34 57.47
N PHE A 63 19.68 -25.18 56.22
CA PHE A 63 19.64 -26.24 55.23
C PHE A 63 20.29 -25.74 53.94
N MET A 64 21.36 -26.40 53.52
CA MET A 64 22.00 -26.16 52.25
C MET A 64 22.31 -27.48 51.56
N VAL A 65 21.93 -27.60 50.29
CA VAL A 65 22.31 -28.71 49.40
C VAL A 65 22.98 -28.12 48.19
N VAL A 66 24.10 -28.71 47.79
CA VAL A 66 24.99 -28.25 46.74
C VAL A 66 25.28 -29.41 45.81
N ASP A 67 25.15 -29.12 44.52
CA ASP A 67 25.49 -30.00 43.42
C ASP A 67 26.72 -29.42 42.70
N CYS A 68 27.84 -30.09 42.91
CA CYS A 68 29.15 -29.76 42.38
C CYS A 68 30.06 -31.01 42.46
N SER A 69 31.07 -31.08 41.60
CA SER A 69 32.05 -32.17 41.58
C SER A 69 33.28 -31.90 42.46
N THR A 70 33.70 -30.63 42.60
CA THR A 70 34.95 -30.27 43.31
C THR A 70 34.77 -29.11 44.29
N CYS A 71 33.54 -28.76 44.66
CA CYS A 71 33.31 -27.65 45.57
C CYS A 71 33.44 -28.06 47.04
N THR A 72 33.94 -27.13 47.85
CA THR A 72 33.94 -27.20 49.31
C THR A 72 33.25 -25.96 49.84
N VAL A 73 32.25 -26.16 50.70
CA VAL A 73 31.49 -25.09 51.33
C VAL A 73 31.80 -25.04 52.81
N ASN A 74 32.03 -23.83 53.32
CA ASN A 74 32.32 -23.56 54.71
C ASN A 74 31.29 -22.58 55.29
N LEU A 75 30.62 -22.99 56.37
CA LEU A 75 29.79 -22.12 57.18
C LEU A 75 30.53 -21.83 58.49
N SER A 76 30.80 -20.56 58.77
CA SER A 76 31.62 -20.18 59.93
C SER A 76 31.07 -18.98 60.69
N ARG A 77 31.23 -19.00 62.01
CA ARG A 77 30.98 -17.88 62.92
C ARG A 77 31.87 -18.03 64.14
N ASP A 78 32.57 -16.98 64.51
CA ASP A 78 33.49 -16.94 65.64
C ASP A 78 34.45 -18.16 65.63
N ASN A 79 34.40 -19.02 66.64
CA ASN A 79 35.21 -20.25 66.76
C ASN A 79 34.50 -21.51 66.22
N THR A 80 33.35 -21.39 65.58
CA THR A 80 32.60 -22.52 65.01
C THR A 80 32.71 -22.50 63.48
N SER A 81 33.11 -23.62 62.89
CA SER A 81 33.20 -23.80 61.44
C SER A 81 32.73 -25.19 61.03
N PHE A 82 31.89 -25.26 60.02
CA PHE A 82 31.39 -26.49 59.42
C PHE A 82 31.80 -26.53 57.95
N SER A 83 32.43 -27.63 57.52
CA SER A 83 32.87 -27.84 56.15
C SER A 83 32.12 -29.03 55.55
N PHE A 84 31.61 -28.89 54.33
CA PHE A 84 30.84 -29.92 53.64
C PHE A 84 30.96 -29.79 52.11
N THR A 85 30.65 -30.86 51.40
CA THR A 85 30.76 -30.94 49.92
C THR A 85 29.42 -31.14 49.23
N GLU A 86 28.46 -31.83 49.87
CA GLU A 86 27.15 -32.14 49.28
C GLU A 86 26.01 -31.41 50.01
N SER A 87 25.88 -31.59 51.32
CA SER A 87 24.81 -30.97 52.10
C SER A 87 25.21 -30.67 53.53
N LEU A 88 24.53 -29.70 54.14
CA LEU A 88 24.63 -29.38 55.56
C LEU A 88 23.25 -29.07 56.13
N VAL A 89 22.90 -29.77 57.21
CA VAL A 89 21.72 -29.49 58.04
C VAL A 89 22.19 -29.18 59.45
N LYS A 90 21.72 -28.05 59.98
CA LYS A 90 21.92 -27.70 61.38
C LYS A 90 20.67 -27.06 61.97
N THR A 91 20.19 -27.65 63.06
CA THR A 91 19.02 -27.20 63.83
C THR A 91 19.41 -26.52 65.15
N ASP A 92 20.69 -26.60 65.53
CA ASP A 92 21.24 -26.19 66.82
C ASP A 92 22.15 -24.95 66.74
N LEU A 93 22.07 -24.18 65.65
CA LEU A 93 22.89 -22.97 65.46
C LEU A 93 22.40 -21.82 66.36
N VAL A 94 23.36 -21.03 66.85
CA VAL A 94 23.09 -19.86 67.68
C VAL A 94 22.62 -18.72 66.79
N THR A 95 21.57 -18.00 67.18
CA THR A 95 21.06 -16.81 66.47
C THR A 95 22.16 -15.78 66.17
N GLY A 96 22.22 -15.30 64.92
CA GLY A 96 23.13 -14.27 64.44
C GLY A 96 23.70 -14.53 63.05
N GLN A 97 24.67 -13.71 62.64
CA GLN A 97 25.22 -13.70 61.28
C GLN A 97 26.33 -14.72 61.12
N TYR A 98 26.19 -15.63 60.15
CA TYR A 98 27.22 -16.60 59.76
C TYR A 98 27.84 -16.20 58.42
N HIS A 99 29.13 -16.46 58.27
CA HIS A 99 29.85 -16.31 57.02
C HIS A 99 29.85 -17.63 56.25
N LEU A 100 29.23 -17.61 55.07
CA LEU A 100 29.19 -18.72 54.14
C LEU A 100 30.23 -18.47 53.04
N SER A 101 31.14 -19.42 52.82
CA SER A 101 32.12 -19.36 51.73
C SER A 101 32.18 -20.67 50.96
N MET A 102 32.47 -20.58 49.67
CA MET A 102 32.52 -21.69 48.73
C MET A 102 33.75 -21.56 47.82
N THR A 103 34.44 -22.66 47.62
CA THR A 103 35.61 -22.76 46.73
C THR A 103 35.51 -24.00 45.85
N VAL A 104 35.96 -23.91 44.60
CA VAL A 104 36.05 -25.05 43.67
C VAL A 104 37.51 -25.30 43.26
N GLU A 105 37.86 -26.55 43.01
CA GLU A 105 39.20 -26.92 42.52
C GLU A 105 39.33 -26.77 41.00
N GLN A 106 38.22 -26.87 40.26
CA GLN A 106 38.15 -26.76 38.81
C GLN A 106 37.00 -25.83 38.38
N THR A 107 37.02 -25.38 37.13
CA THR A 107 35.88 -24.61 36.59
C THR A 107 34.70 -25.56 36.40
N GLU A 108 33.60 -25.28 37.09
CA GLU A 108 32.38 -26.07 37.01
C GLU A 108 31.13 -25.20 37.22
N ASN A 109 29.98 -25.69 36.76
CA ASN A 109 28.70 -25.09 37.13
C ASN A 109 28.32 -25.61 38.50
N VAL A 110 28.13 -24.69 39.44
CA VAL A 110 27.69 -25.02 40.79
C VAL A 110 26.22 -24.67 40.91
N ARG A 111 25.43 -25.63 41.39
CA ARG A 111 24.01 -25.43 41.72
C ARG A 111 23.80 -25.65 43.19
N TYR A 112 22.96 -24.83 43.82
CA TYR A 112 22.67 -25.00 45.23
C TYR A 112 21.35 -24.38 45.64
N THR A 113 20.77 -24.91 46.71
CA THR A 113 19.66 -24.27 47.43
C THR A 113 20.10 -23.96 48.85
N LEU A 114 19.59 -22.84 49.37
CA LEU A 114 19.76 -22.42 50.75
C LEU A 114 18.37 -22.15 51.34
N SER A 115 18.13 -22.62 52.55
CA SER A 115 16.95 -22.28 53.34
C SER A 115 17.38 -22.02 54.78
N ASN A 116 16.91 -20.92 55.36
CA ASN A 116 17.11 -20.53 56.75
C ASN A 116 15.76 -20.33 57.47
N SER A 117 14.80 -21.20 57.18
CA SER A 117 13.43 -21.13 57.72
C SER A 117 13.27 -22.00 58.96
N THR A 118 12.24 -21.71 59.75
CA THR A 118 11.73 -22.66 60.76
C THR A 118 11.07 -23.83 60.01
N THR A 119 11.57 -25.05 60.23
CA THR A 119 10.94 -26.27 59.71
C THR A 119 9.48 -26.33 60.17
N GLN A 120 8.56 -26.59 59.26
CA GLN A 120 7.15 -26.73 59.60
C GLN A 120 6.94 -28.08 60.30
N GLU A 121 6.12 -28.09 61.35
CA GLU A 121 5.72 -29.35 61.98
C GLU A 121 4.50 -29.91 61.25
N HIS A 122 4.62 -31.14 60.76
CA HIS A 122 3.54 -31.85 60.09
C HIS A 122 2.98 -32.97 60.97
N PRO A 123 1.68 -33.31 60.85
CA PRO A 123 1.10 -34.45 61.55
C PRO A 123 1.85 -35.76 61.24
N THR A 124 2.12 -36.56 62.28
CA THR A 124 2.74 -37.90 62.16
C THR A 124 1.72 -39.04 62.15
N VAL A 125 0.43 -38.70 62.30
CA VAL A 125 -0.68 -39.64 62.27
C VAL A 125 -1.57 -39.29 61.09
N ARG A 126 -1.81 -40.27 60.22
CA ARG A 126 -2.72 -40.11 59.09
C ARG A 126 -4.14 -39.83 59.59
N PRO A 127 -4.83 -38.78 59.09
CA PRO A 127 -6.24 -38.59 59.41
C PRO A 127 -7.11 -39.67 58.77
N ALA A 128 -8.17 -40.10 59.45
CA ALA A 128 -9.19 -40.96 58.83
C ALA A 128 -10.11 -40.14 57.88
N PRO A 129 -10.78 -40.78 56.90
CA PRO A 129 -11.81 -40.13 56.09
C PRO A 129 -12.85 -39.38 56.94
N GLY A 130 -13.17 -38.14 56.56
CA GLY A 130 -14.09 -37.25 57.29
C GLY A 130 -13.59 -36.70 58.63
N GLN A 131 -12.40 -37.09 59.11
CA GLN A 131 -11.80 -36.50 60.31
C GLN A 131 -11.27 -35.09 60.02
N ALA A 132 -11.71 -34.08 60.76
CA ALA A 132 -11.18 -32.73 60.65
C ALA A 132 -9.69 -32.68 61.01
N MET A 133 -8.89 -32.04 60.16
CA MET A 133 -7.46 -31.82 60.37
C MET A 133 -7.08 -30.50 59.69
N PRO A 134 -6.19 -29.67 60.29
CA PRO A 134 -5.73 -28.45 59.63
C PRO A 134 -5.09 -28.76 58.28
N HIS A 135 -5.47 -27.98 57.27
CA HIS A 135 -4.95 -28.06 55.91
C HIS A 135 -3.72 -27.16 55.78
N HIS A 136 -2.83 -27.53 54.87
CA HIS A 136 -1.64 -26.76 54.57
C HIS A 136 -1.94 -25.76 53.46
N THR A 137 -1.26 -24.62 53.49
CA THR A 137 -1.40 -23.60 52.44
C THR A 137 -0.47 -23.94 51.29
N ALA A 138 -1.03 -24.43 50.18
CA ALA A 138 -0.33 -24.54 48.90
C ALA A 138 -0.40 -23.21 48.12
N GLY A 139 0.53 -22.98 47.21
CA GLY A 139 0.41 -21.89 46.25
C GLY A 139 -0.80 -22.11 45.34
N LEU A 140 -1.57 -21.08 45.03
CA LEU A 140 -2.77 -21.24 44.21
C LEU A 140 -2.49 -20.86 42.75
N CYS A 141 -2.80 -21.77 41.84
CA CYS A 141 -2.85 -21.51 40.42
C CYS A 141 -4.31 -21.52 39.93
N PRO A 142 -4.92 -20.35 39.70
CA PRO A 142 -6.32 -20.28 39.29
C PRO A 142 -6.56 -20.65 37.82
N THR A 143 -5.55 -20.49 36.96
CA THR A 143 -5.62 -20.84 35.53
C THR A 143 -4.24 -21.32 35.06
N PRO A 144 -4.12 -22.40 34.27
CA PRO A 144 -2.84 -22.92 33.80
C PRO A 144 -1.96 -21.86 33.12
N MET A 145 -2.55 -21.00 32.29
CA MET A 145 -1.82 -19.93 31.59
C MET A 145 -1.16 -18.89 32.52
N ALA A 146 -1.59 -18.78 33.78
CA ALA A 146 -1.00 -17.84 34.74
C ALA A 146 0.26 -18.40 35.42
N CYS A 147 0.46 -19.72 35.37
CA CYS A 147 1.44 -20.43 36.19
C CYS A 147 2.42 -21.24 35.34
N MET A 148 1.93 -21.81 34.24
CA MET A 148 2.71 -22.54 33.24
C MET A 148 3.26 -21.56 32.20
N ASP A 149 4.52 -21.14 32.37
CA ASP A 149 5.21 -20.25 31.41
C ASP A 149 6.06 -21.05 30.42
N LEU A 150 5.43 -21.52 29.35
CA LEU A 150 6.10 -22.30 28.31
C LEU A 150 7.20 -21.54 27.57
N GLU A 151 7.13 -20.20 27.50
CA GLU A 151 8.08 -19.38 26.76
C GLU A 151 9.38 -19.14 27.54
N ARG A 152 9.31 -19.01 28.87
CA ARG A 152 10.51 -18.81 29.71
C ARG A 152 11.18 -20.08 30.16
N SER A 153 10.43 -21.10 30.56
CA SER A 153 11.00 -22.25 31.27
C SER A 153 11.29 -23.44 30.35
N GLY A 154 10.50 -23.60 29.28
CA GLY A 154 10.51 -24.83 28.49
C GLY A 154 10.10 -26.08 29.27
N VAL A 155 9.47 -25.91 30.43
CA VAL A 155 9.11 -26.92 31.44
C VAL A 155 7.62 -26.73 31.78
N LEU A 156 6.90 -27.80 32.05
CA LEU A 156 5.45 -27.74 32.33
C LEU A 156 5.10 -27.39 33.79
N GLY A 157 6.09 -27.40 34.69
CA GLY A 157 5.93 -27.00 36.09
C GLY A 157 5.70 -25.50 36.27
N THR A 158 5.04 -25.14 37.36
CA THR A 158 4.82 -23.73 37.73
C THR A 158 6.14 -23.00 37.98
N VAL A 159 6.31 -21.79 37.43
CA VAL A 159 7.46 -20.92 37.75
C VAL A 159 7.00 -19.84 38.74
N PRO A 160 7.41 -19.88 40.01
CA PRO A 160 6.89 -18.95 41.00
C PRO A 160 7.52 -17.56 40.86
N GLU A 161 6.73 -16.53 40.53
CA GLU A 161 7.22 -15.15 40.40
C GLU A 161 7.30 -14.43 41.76
N GLY A 162 8.52 -14.11 42.21
CA GLY A 162 8.80 -13.04 43.17
C GLY A 162 8.50 -13.29 44.66
N ASN A 163 7.94 -14.44 45.06
CA ASN A 163 7.67 -14.78 46.47
C ASN A 163 7.77 -16.29 46.76
N GLU A 164 8.76 -16.95 46.19
CA GLU A 164 8.95 -18.41 46.20
C GLU A 164 9.06 -19.01 47.62
N GLU A 165 9.58 -18.25 48.59
CA GLU A 165 9.65 -18.69 50.00
C GLU A 165 8.28 -18.83 50.68
N HIS A 166 7.24 -18.10 50.24
CA HIS A 166 5.91 -18.20 50.85
C HIS A 166 5.20 -19.51 50.52
N PHE A 167 5.59 -20.15 49.42
CA PHE A 167 5.00 -21.40 48.93
C PHE A 167 5.89 -22.62 49.16
N ALA A 168 7.07 -22.42 49.77
CA ALA A 168 7.98 -23.49 50.12
C ALA A 168 7.48 -24.24 51.36
N ALA A 169 7.18 -25.53 51.20
CA ALA A 169 6.96 -26.47 52.29
C ALA A 169 8.31 -27.04 52.75
N THR A 170 8.50 -27.13 54.07
CA THR A 170 9.69 -27.75 54.67
C THR A 170 9.27 -28.63 55.81
N GLY A 171 9.81 -29.84 55.88
CA GLY A 171 9.49 -30.79 56.94
C GLY A 171 10.67 -31.62 57.36
N HIS A 172 10.45 -32.45 58.37
CA HIS A 172 11.52 -33.15 59.04
C HIS A 172 11.11 -34.55 59.54
N LEU A 173 11.58 -35.60 58.86
CA LEU A 173 11.26 -36.99 59.16
C LEU A 173 12.23 -37.58 60.20
N VAL A 174 11.73 -37.95 61.39
CA VAL A 174 12.50 -38.59 62.48
C VAL A 174 12.03 -40.04 62.70
N GLY A 175 12.27 -40.92 61.73
CA GLY A 175 11.89 -42.34 61.84
C GLY A 175 10.38 -42.61 61.92
N SER A 176 9.55 -41.61 61.61
CA SER A 176 8.10 -41.71 61.42
C SER A 176 7.69 -40.94 60.16
N ASP A 177 6.57 -41.33 59.57
CA ASP A 177 6.01 -40.62 58.42
C ASP A 177 5.46 -39.24 58.82
N GLU A 178 5.45 -38.31 57.86
CA GLU A 178 4.76 -37.02 57.94
C GLU A 178 3.62 -36.96 56.92
N PHE A 179 2.57 -36.22 57.25
CA PHE A 179 1.40 -36.04 56.39
C PHE A 179 1.19 -34.57 56.02
N TYR A 180 1.20 -34.27 54.73
CA TYR A 180 0.87 -32.95 54.16
C TYR A 180 -0.51 -33.03 53.50
N ILE A 181 -1.37 -32.02 53.71
CA ILE A 181 -2.79 -32.12 53.38
C ILE A 181 -3.25 -30.87 52.65
N VAL A 182 -3.89 -31.07 51.49
CA VAL A 182 -4.44 -30.00 50.64
C VAL A 182 -5.91 -30.30 50.37
N GLU A 183 -6.80 -29.32 50.53
CA GLU A 183 -8.20 -29.42 50.10
C GLU A 183 -8.27 -29.27 48.58
N VAL A 184 -9.11 -30.07 47.94
CA VAL A 184 -9.24 -30.13 46.48
C VAL A 184 -10.69 -30.34 46.09
N GLU A 185 -11.07 -29.74 44.97
CA GLU A 185 -12.33 -30.03 44.26
C GLU A 185 -12.10 -31.07 43.15
N GLU A 186 -13.18 -31.63 42.61
CA GLU A 186 -13.13 -32.56 41.48
C GLU A 186 -12.36 -31.96 40.28
N GLY A 187 -11.31 -32.67 39.88
CA GLY A 187 -10.42 -32.32 38.78
C GLY A 187 -9.30 -31.34 39.13
N ASP A 188 -9.22 -30.85 40.36
CA ASP A 188 -8.08 -30.05 40.81
C ASP A 188 -6.81 -30.91 40.82
N THR A 189 -5.67 -30.28 40.51
CA THR A 189 -4.36 -30.96 40.51
C THR A 189 -3.43 -30.33 41.51
N VAL A 190 -2.78 -31.15 42.32
CA VAL A 190 -1.69 -30.70 43.19
C VAL A 190 -0.36 -31.06 42.55
N GLU A 191 0.46 -30.03 42.36
CA GLU A 191 1.82 -30.08 41.89
C GLU A 191 2.78 -30.12 43.07
N TRP A 192 3.73 -31.04 43.03
CA TRP A 192 4.80 -31.16 44.00
C TRP A 192 6.14 -31.02 43.30
N GLN A 193 6.79 -29.88 43.48
CA GLN A 193 8.13 -29.62 42.97
C GLN A 193 9.15 -29.84 44.07
N TRP A 194 9.99 -30.87 43.94
CA TRP A 194 11.07 -31.08 44.90
C TRP A 194 12.18 -30.07 44.68
N LEU A 195 12.56 -29.32 45.73
CA LEU A 195 13.73 -28.45 45.66
C LEU A 195 14.98 -29.20 46.12
N ALA A 196 14.93 -29.80 47.32
CA ALA A 196 16.03 -30.59 47.84
C ALA A 196 15.65 -31.50 49.02
N THR A 197 16.43 -32.56 49.22
CA THR A 197 16.36 -33.46 50.39
C THR A 197 17.76 -33.84 50.86
N THR A 198 17.90 -34.15 52.15
CA THR A 198 19.20 -34.62 52.68
C THR A 198 19.42 -36.12 52.59
N ALA A 199 18.34 -36.89 52.51
CA ALA A 199 18.40 -38.34 52.41
C ALA A 199 17.23 -38.85 51.53
N GLY A 200 17.07 -40.17 51.42
CA GLY A 200 16.05 -40.74 50.58
C GLY A 200 14.64 -40.46 51.12
N VAL A 201 13.77 -39.90 50.29
CA VAL A 201 12.37 -39.61 50.63
C VAL A 201 11.46 -40.27 49.61
N ARG A 202 10.36 -40.82 50.11
CA ARG A 202 9.27 -41.38 49.31
C ARG A 202 7.99 -40.60 49.60
N LEU A 203 7.36 -40.11 48.54
CA LEU A 203 6.10 -39.37 48.56
C LEU A 203 5.00 -40.15 47.84
N GLN A 204 3.90 -40.37 48.55
CA GLN A 204 2.69 -41.02 48.05
C GLN A 204 1.47 -40.13 48.31
N ALA A 205 0.50 -40.10 47.41
CA ALA A 205 -0.74 -39.32 47.60
C ALA A 205 -1.94 -40.24 47.82
N TYR A 206 -2.79 -39.89 48.78
CA TYR A 206 -4.06 -40.55 49.04
C TYR A 206 -5.19 -39.55 48.81
N ALA A 207 -6.15 -39.88 47.95
CA ALA A 207 -7.38 -39.13 47.82
C ALA A 207 -8.35 -39.57 48.92
N GLN A 208 -8.80 -38.63 49.75
CA GLN A 208 -9.77 -38.87 50.81
C GLN A 208 -11.04 -38.05 50.59
N THR A 209 -12.17 -38.73 50.61
CA THR A 209 -13.50 -38.11 50.72
C THR A 209 -13.97 -38.16 52.18
N ASN A 210 -15.24 -37.83 52.42
CA ASN A 210 -15.86 -38.02 53.73
C ASN A 210 -15.98 -39.50 54.17
N SER A 211 -15.90 -40.46 53.24
CA SER A 211 -16.15 -41.88 53.52
C SER A 211 -15.15 -42.87 52.93
N THR A 212 -14.36 -42.46 51.94
CA THR A 212 -13.44 -43.33 51.21
C THR A 212 -12.03 -42.76 51.22
N GLU A 213 -11.04 -43.65 51.10
CA GLU A 213 -9.64 -43.32 50.88
C GLU A 213 -9.09 -44.23 49.78
N ILE A 214 -8.43 -43.64 48.79
CA ILE A 214 -7.83 -44.36 47.67
C ILE A 214 -6.38 -43.89 47.54
N LEU A 215 -5.43 -44.82 47.46
CA LEU A 215 -4.05 -44.51 47.08
C LEU A 215 -4.05 -44.17 45.59
N LEU A 216 -3.58 -42.97 45.25
CA LEU A 216 -3.46 -42.55 43.85
C LEU A 216 -2.25 -43.21 43.19
N ASP A 217 -2.35 -43.43 41.89
CA ASP A 217 -1.23 -43.92 41.09
C ASP A 217 -0.11 -42.87 41.03
N GLY A 218 1.13 -43.36 40.93
CA GLY A 218 2.33 -42.53 40.97
C GLY A 218 2.96 -42.46 42.36
N GLU A 219 4.30 -42.52 42.39
CA GLU A 219 5.11 -42.33 43.58
C GLU A 219 6.33 -41.50 43.18
N SER A 220 6.69 -40.52 44.01
CA SER A 220 7.95 -39.80 43.83
C SER A 220 8.97 -40.32 44.84
N VAL A 221 10.07 -40.90 44.34
CA VAL A 221 11.15 -41.46 45.15
C VAL A 221 12.44 -40.70 44.86
N LEU A 222 13.00 -40.08 45.89
CA LEU A 222 14.24 -39.32 45.82
C LEU A 222 15.40 -40.09 46.45
N THR A 223 16.59 -39.83 45.94
CA THR A 223 17.85 -40.32 46.50
C THR A 223 18.37 -39.39 47.60
N SER A 224 19.45 -39.77 48.28
CA SER A 224 20.12 -38.92 49.26
C SER A 224 20.76 -37.68 48.63
N SER A 225 20.83 -36.58 49.38
CA SER A 225 21.39 -35.30 48.93
C SER A 225 20.78 -34.79 47.62
N TYR A 226 19.49 -35.04 47.37
CA TYR A 226 18.83 -34.63 46.13
C TYR A 226 18.77 -33.09 46.03
N LEU A 227 19.09 -32.57 44.85
CA LEU A 227 18.85 -31.20 44.43
C LEU A 227 18.17 -31.24 43.05
N GLN A 228 17.08 -30.48 42.89
CA GLN A 228 16.32 -30.49 41.63
C GLN A 228 17.20 -30.23 40.40
N PRO A 229 17.23 -31.11 39.39
CA PRO A 229 17.87 -30.84 38.11
C PRO A 229 17.18 -29.68 37.37
N THR A 230 17.82 -29.06 36.38
CA THR A 230 17.19 -28.02 35.54
C THR A 230 16.14 -28.56 34.57
N SER A 231 16.01 -29.88 34.44
CA SER A 231 15.03 -30.58 33.60
C SER A 231 13.77 -31.02 34.37
N ASP A 232 12.67 -31.25 33.65
CA ASP A 232 11.30 -31.65 34.10
C ASP A 232 11.21 -32.83 35.11
N GLU A 233 12.31 -33.51 35.44
CA GLU A 233 12.31 -34.82 36.14
C GLU A 233 11.93 -34.76 37.64
N ALA A 234 11.56 -33.61 38.18
CA ALA A 234 11.36 -33.40 39.62
C ALA A 234 9.95 -33.03 40.05
N VAL A 235 9.03 -32.87 39.09
CA VAL A 235 7.67 -32.42 39.35
C VAL A 235 6.74 -33.63 39.33
N ALA A 236 6.04 -33.84 40.45
CA ALA A 236 5.01 -34.86 40.55
C ALA A 236 3.63 -34.21 40.62
N TRP A 237 2.65 -34.85 39.98
CA TRP A 237 1.30 -34.32 39.82
C TRP A 237 0.29 -35.35 40.32
N TRP A 238 -0.73 -34.89 41.04
CA TRP A 238 -1.86 -35.73 41.43
C TRP A 238 -3.16 -34.96 41.24
N THR A 239 -4.05 -35.52 40.43
CA THR A 239 -5.38 -34.95 40.14
C THR A 239 -6.44 -35.63 40.99
N ALA A 240 -7.32 -34.83 41.59
CA ALA A 240 -8.44 -35.31 42.38
C ALA A 240 -9.59 -35.78 41.47
N ALA A 241 -10.06 -37.01 41.66
CA ALA A 241 -11.21 -37.53 40.90
C ALA A 241 -12.57 -37.16 41.51
N GLU A 242 -12.60 -36.73 42.77
CA GLU A 242 -13.80 -36.35 43.53
C GLU A 242 -13.43 -35.25 44.54
N ASP A 243 -14.42 -34.47 44.98
CA ASP A 243 -14.26 -33.45 46.03
C ASP A 243 -13.73 -34.05 47.35
N GLY A 244 -12.78 -33.37 47.98
CA GLY A 244 -12.27 -33.76 49.29
C GLY A 244 -10.90 -33.19 49.60
N ARG A 245 -9.95 -34.07 49.90
CA ARG A 245 -8.56 -33.68 50.18
C ARG A 245 -7.56 -34.70 49.66
N LEU A 246 -6.40 -34.20 49.25
CA LEU A 246 -5.23 -35.03 49.01
C LEU A 246 -4.37 -35.07 50.29
N VAL A 247 -4.05 -36.29 50.73
CA VAL A 247 -3.18 -36.56 51.87
C VAL A 247 -1.88 -37.14 51.34
N PHE A 248 -0.83 -36.33 51.37
CA PHE A 248 0.51 -36.70 50.97
C PHE A 248 1.24 -37.34 52.15
N ARG A 249 1.71 -38.56 51.98
CA ARG A 249 2.54 -39.28 52.94
C ARG A 249 4.00 -39.16 52.53
N LEU A 250 4.80 -38.53 53.38
CA LEU A 250 6.24 -38.53 53.27
C LEU A 250 6.81 -39.59 54.20
N SER A 251 7.66 -40.46 53.65
CA SER A 251 8.28 -41.56 54.38
C SER A 251 9.76 -41.69 54.01
N THR A 252 10.55 -42.25 54.92
CA THR A 252 11.98 -42.46 54.71
C THR A 252 12.44 -43.75 55.40
N GLN A 253 13.54 -44.32 54.92
CA GLN A 253 14.26 -45.40 55.61
C GLN A 253 15.44 -44.87 56.45
N ASP A 254 15.76 -43.58 56.30
CA ASP A 254 16.83 -42.91 57.03
C ASP A 254 16.34 -42.43 58.40
N THR A 255 17.28 -42.27 59.34
CA THR A 255 16.94 -41.90 60.73
C THR A 255 16.51 -40.43 60.88
N HIS A 256 16.96 -39.55 59.99
CA HIS A 256 16.73 -38.11 60.07
C HIS A 256 16.80 -37.51 58.66
N VAL A 257 15.70 -36.94 58.17
CA VAL A 257 15.65 -36.34 56.84
C VAL A 257 14.98 -34.99 56.89
N THR A 258 15.65 -33.99 56.31
CA THR A 258 15.04 -32.68 56.06
C THR A 258 14.75 -32.57 54.57
N TRP A 259 13.58 -32.06 54.24
CA TRP A 259 13.12 -31.91 52.87
C TRP A 259 12.56 -30.50 52.64
N LYS A 260 12.68 -30.03 51.41
CA LYS A 260 12.11 -28.77 50.93
C LYS A 260 11.47 -28.98 49.56
N ALA A 261 10.25 -28.50 49.41
CA ALA A 261 9.48 -28.58 48.16
C ALA A 261 8.64 -27.32 47.97
N ILE A 262 8.21 -27.06 46.74
CA ILE A 262 7.15 -26.10 46.44
C ILE A 262 5.90 -26.89 46.10
N VAL A 263 4.78 -26.53 46.72
CA VAL A 263 3.50 -27.20 46.49
C VAL A 263 2.52 -26.20 45.89
N PHE A 264 1.99 -26.52 44.71
CA PHE A 264 0.98 -25.73 44.02
C PHE A 264 -0.33 -26.49 43.88
N HIS A 265 -1.44 -25.78 44.04
CA HIS A 265 -2.80 -26.24 43.82
C HIS A 265 -3.32 -25.55 42.56
N HIS A 266 -3.50 -26.36 41.52
CA HIS A 266 -4.10 -25.96 40.24
C HIS A 266 -5.59 -26.23 40.28
N GLN A 267 -6.37 -25.17 40.09
CA GLN A 267 -7.82 -25.29 39.98
C GLN A 267 -8.20 -25.95 38.65
N ASN A 268 -9.19 -26.83 38.69
CA ASN A 268 -9.68 -27.51 37.52
C ASN A 268 -10.18 -26.51 36.47
N GLN A 269 -9.61 -26.60 35.27
CA GLN A 269 -10.10 -25.86 34.11
C GLN A 269 -10.55 -26.87 33.03
N PRO A 270 -11.80 -27.37 33.11
CA PRO A 270 -12.27 -28.43 32.22
C PRO A 270 -12.50 -27.95 30.78
N VAL A 271 -12.58 -26.62 30.57
CA VAL A 271 -12.85 -26.01 29.27
C VAL A 271 -11.90 -24.84 29.01
N THR A 272 -11.29 -24.86 27.82
CA THR A 272 -10.54 -23.74 27.25
C THR A 272 -11.32 -23.22 26.04
N ASP A 273 -11.86 -22.01 26.16
CA ASP A 273 -12.62 -21.40 25.07
C ASP A 273 -11.68 -20.70 24.07
N LEU A 274 -11.57 -21.30 22.88
CA LEU A 274 -10.84 -20.77 21.73
C LEU A 274 -11.82 -20.35 20.61
N THR A 275 -13.12 -20.26 20.88
CA THR A 275 -14.08 -19.70 19.91
C THR A 275 -13.71 -18.25 19.61
N HIS A 276 -13.92 -17.84 18.35
CA HIS A 276 -13.57 -16.52 17.83
C HIS A 276 -12.07 -16.16 17.91
N ARG A 277 -11.19 -17.12 18.25
CA ARG A 277 -9.74 -16.97 18.13
C ARG A 277 -9.30 -17.34 16.73
N ASP A 278 -8.36 -16.59 16.20
CA ASP A 278 -7.71 -16.89 14.94
C ASP A 278 -6.68 -18.00 15.15
N LEU A 279 -7.06 -19.24 14.84
CA LEU A 279 -6.18 -20.41 14.97
C LEU A 279 -5.05 -20.46 13.93
N THR A 280 -5.02 -19.54 12.96
CA THR A 280 -3.84 -19.39 12.08
C THR A 280 -2.67 -18.78 12.85
N GLN A 281 -2.96 -18.04 13.92
CA GLN A 281 -2.00 -17.64 14.95
C GLN A 281 -2.03 -18.74 16.02
N ALA A 282 -0.92 -19.46 16.18
CA ALA A 282 -0.84 -20.63 17.06
C ALA A 282 -1.54 -20.41 18.41
N ALA A 283 -2.37 -21.37 18.82
CA ALA A 283 -3.11 -21.35 20.07
C ALA A 283 -2.74 -22.57 20.92
N ASN A 284 -2.90 -22.48 22.24
CA ASN A 284 -2.51 -23.56 23.15
C ASN A 284 -3.67 -23.98 24.04
N ILE A 285 -3.81 -25.29 24.26
CA ILE A 285 -4.60 -25.87 25.34
C ILE A 285 -3.63 -26.38 26.38
N GLN A 286 -3.67 -25.79 27.57
CA GLN A 286 -2.79 -26.14 28.69
C GLN A 286 -3.65 -26.53 29.89
N GLY A 287 -3.18 -27.49 30.67
CA GLY A 287 -3.89 -27.94 31.86
C GLY A 287 -3.37 -29.25 32.42
N HIS A 288 -4.22 -29.86 33.24
CA HIS A 288 -3.99 -31.13 33.91
C HIS A 288 -5.26 -31.99 33.80
N GLY A 289 -5.14 -33.30 33.94
CA GLY A 289 -6.29 -34.19 33.91
C GLY A 289 -6.97 -34.16 32.55
N THR A 290 -8.23 -33.70 32.52
CA THR A 290 -9.03 -33.60 31.29
C THR A 290 -9.38 -32.14 30.98
N THR A 291 -9.04 -31.69 29.77
CA THR A 291 -9.45 -30.35 29.29
C THR A 291 -10.02 -30.44 27.88
N THR A 292 -11.13 -29.74 27.65
CA THR A 292 -11.76 -29.59 26.34
C THR A 292 -11.50 -28.20 25.78
N GLY A 293 -10.79 -28.10 24.66
CA GLY A 293 -10.65 -26.86 23.90
C GLY A 293 -11.75 -26.73 22.86
N LEU A 294 -12.61 -25.71 22.96
CA LEU A 294 -13.67 -25.43 21.97
C LEU A 294 -13.19 -24.39 20.97
N PHE A 295 -13.44 -24.58 19.67
CA PHE A 295 -12.98 -23.65 18.65
C PHE A 295 -13.90 -23.56 17.42
N ASP A 296 -13.84 -22.44 16.72
CA ASP A 296 -14.45 -22.27 15.40
C ASP A 296 -13.54 -22.90 14.34
N TRP A 297 -14.08 -23.74 13.45
CA TRP A 297 -13.28 -24.39 12.41
C TRP A 297 -13.27 -23.50 11.15
N PRO A 298 -12.14 -22.90 10.76
CA PRO A 298 -12.12 -22.01 9.60
C PRO A 298 -12.34 -22.79 8.30
N VAL A 299 -13.03 -22.18 7.34
CA VAL A 299 -13.33 -22.81 6.04
C VAL A 299 -12.03 -23.14 5.30
N ASN A 300 -11.98 -24.32 4.67
CA ASN A 300 -10.82 -24.81 3.89
C ASN A 300 -9.52 -24.86 4.70
N THR A 301 -9.59 -25.16 5.99
CA THR A 301 -8.41 -25.32 6.84
C THR A 301 -8.32 -26.70 7.47
N LYS A 302 -7.11 -27.24 7.56
CA LYS A 302 -6.77 -28.40 8.38
C LYS A 302 -6.31 -27.93 9.75
N LEU A 303 -6.54 -28.75 10.76
CA LEU A 303 -6.06 -28.51 12.12
C LEU A 303 -4.88 -29.44 12.42
N THR A 304 -3.76 -28.87 12.84
CA THR A 304 -2.58 -29.60 13.28
C THR A 304 -2.42 -29.42 14.78
N LEU A 305 -2.24 -30.54 15.49
CA LEU A 305 -1.98 -30.58 16.92
C LEU A 305 -0.57 -31.09 17.18
N GLU A 306 0.17 -30.39 18.02
CA GLU A 306 1.53 -30.74 18.42
C GLU A 306 1.67 -30.68 19.94
N HIS A 307 2.39 -31.63 20.52
CA HIS A 307 2.68 -31.64 21.94
C HIS A 307 4.15 -32.01 22.17
N PRO A 308 5.01 -31.04 22.53
CA PRO A 308 6.44 -31.30 22.65
C PRO A 308 6.87 -31.88 24.02
N TYR A 309 5.95 -32.04 24.98
CA TYR A 309 6.28 -32.32 26.38
C TYR A 309 5.82 -33.71 26.86
N GLY A 310 6.39 -34.76 26.28
CA GLY A 310 6.06 -36.14 26.66
C GLY A 310 4.85 -36.68 25.91
N GLU A 311 4.11 -37.60 26.54
CA GLU A 311 2.97 -38.29 25.92
C GLU A 311 1.63 -37.78 26.45
N VAL A 312 0.69 -37.50 25.54
CA VAL A 312 -0.68 -37.06 25.88
C VAL A 312 -1.71 -37.68 24.96
N GLU A 313 -2.85 -38.08 25.52
CA GLU A 313 -3.98 -38.57 24.73
C GLU A 313 -4.84 -37.39 24.25
N VAL A 314 -5.06 -37.33 22.94
CA VAL A 314 -5.90 -36.29 22.33
C VAL A 314 -6.95 -36.90 21.42
N ARG A 315 -8.09 -36.22 21.32
CA ARG A 315 -9.16 -36.54 20.38
C ARG A 315 -9.77 -35.27 19.81
N VAL A 316 -9.91 -35.20 18.49
CA VAL A 316 -10.55 -34.07 17.81
C VAL A 316 -11.97 -34.48 17.39
N ASP A 317 -12.97 -33.84 17.97
CA ASP A 317 -14.37 -34.03 17.58
C ASP A 317 -14.84 -32.84 16.72
N GLN A 318 -15.72 -33.11 15.76
CA GLN A 318 -16.18 -32.11 14.79
C GLN A 318 -17.69 -31.86 14.95
N LEU A 319 -18.10 -30.59 14.93
CA LEU A 319 -19.50 -30.18 15.03
C LEU A 319 -20.12 -30.08 13.63
N MET A 320 -20.96 -31.05 13.28
CA MET A 320 -21.63 -31.13 11.99
C MET A 320 -23.15 -31.19 12.19
N ASN A 321 -23.88 -30.24 11.58
CA ASN A 321 -25.35 -30.16 11.68
C ASN A 321 -25.90 -30.22 13.12
N GLY A 322 -25.19 -29.60 14.07
CA GLY A 322 -25.57 -29.57 15.49
C GLY A 322 -25.30 -30.86 16.27
N SER A 323 -24.61 -31.84 15.68
CA SER A 323 -24.19 -33.09 16.34
C SER A 323 -22.67 -33.26 16.33
N TRP A 324 -22.13 -33.86 17.38
CA TRP A 324 -20.69 -34.15 17.49
C TRP A 324 -20.36 -35.46 16.76
N ILE A 325 -19.44 -35.38 15.81
CA ILE A 325 -18.77 -36.53 15.22
C ILE A 325 -17.48 -36.77 16.01
N LEU A 326 -17.41 -37.92 16.68
CA LEU A 326 -16.28 -38.25 17.54
C LEU A 326 -15.07 -38.68 16.70
N GLY A 327 -13.91 -38.11 17.00
CA GLY A 327 -12.64 -38.54 16.41
C GLY A 327 -12.10 -39.82 17.06
N THR A 328 -10.95 -40.27 16.56
CA THR A 328 -10.16 -41.35 17.19
C THR A 328 -9.23 -40.75 18.22
N THR A 329 -9.09 -41.40 19.39
CA THR A 329 -8.08 -41.01 20.38
C THR A 329 -6.68 -41.40 19.88
N VAL A 330 -5.75 -40.45 19.91
CA VAL A 330 -4.37 -40.59 19.46
C VAL A 330 -3.42 -40.18 20.58
N LEU A 331 -2.33 -40.92 20.75
CA LEU A 331 -1.26 -40.58 21.66
C LEU A 331 -0.24 -39.69 20.94
N LEU A 332 -0.13 -38.42 21.35
CA LEU A 332 0.89 -37.49 20.86
C LEU A 332 2.15 -37.60 21.72
N ASN A 333 3.32 -37.75 21.10
CA ASN A 333 4.60 -37.92 21.80
C ASN A 333 5.72 -36.98 21.28
N GLY A 334 5.34 -35.81 20.74
CA GLY A 334 6.27 -34.80 20.20
C GLY A 334 6.93 -35.12 18.86
N SER A 335 6.97 -36.39 18.45
CA SER A 335 7.63 -36.81 17.20
C SER A 335 6.70 -36.80 15.97
N SER A 336 5.39 -36.78 16.17
CA SER A 336 4.41 -36.83 15.07
C SER A 336 3.22 -35.96 15.42
N PRO A 337 2.96 -34.88 14.65
CA PRO A 337 1.75 -34.09 14.81
C PRO A 337 0.51 -34.91 14.44
N LEU A 338 -0.63 -34.54 15.02
CA LEU A 338 -1.94 -35.00 14.55
C LEU A 338 -2.53 -33.96 13.61
N THR A 339 -2.66 -34.30 12.33
CA THR A 339 -3.40 -33.49 11.36
C THR A 339 -4.82 -34.02 11.23
N THR A 340 -5.81 -33.14 11.33
CA THR A 340 -7.23 -33.48 11.14
C THR A 340 -7.83 -32.56 10.07
N TYR A 341 -8.51 -33.16 9.10
CA TYR A 341 -9.27 -32.42 8.09
C TYR A 341 -10.77 -32.42 8.44
N PRO A 342 -11.48 -31.31 8.19
CA PRO A 342 -12.91 -31.22 8.49
C PRO A 342 -13.73 -32.07 7.51
N TYR A 343 -14.86 -32.61 7.99
CA TYR A 343 -15.92 -33.09 7.10
C TYR A 343 -16.66 -31.92 6.43
N PRO A 344 -17.27 -32.13 5.26
CA PRO A 344 -18.09 -31.10 4.62
C PRO A 344 -19.22 -30.61 5.54
N GLY A 345 -19.34 -29.29 5.70
CA GLY A 345 -20.40 -28.65 6.51
C GLY A 345 -20.11 -28.59 8.02
N VAL A 346 -18.88 -28.85 8.45
CA VAL A 346 -18.44 -28.61 9.83
C VAL A 346 -18.39 -27.11 10.12
N THR A 347 -18.81 -26.73 11.32
CA THR A 347 -18.90 -25.32 11.76
C THR A 347 -17.99 -24.99 12.94
N GLY A 348 -17.53 -26.02 13.65
CA GLY A 348 -16.68 -25.88 14.83
C GLY A 348 -16.10 -27.23 15.23
N GLY A 349 -15.18 -27.22 16.18
CA GLY A 349 -14.57 -28.43 16.70
C GLY A 349 -14.32 -28.36 18.19
N ARG A 350 -13.99 -29.50 18.77
CA ARG A 350 -13.41 -29.56 20.11
C ARG A 350 -12.23 -30.51 20.14
N VAL A 351 -11.18 -30.10 20.81
CA VAL A 351 -10.05 -30.97 21.16
C VAL A 351 -10.25 -31.41 22.59
N MET A 352 -10.38 -32.72 22.82
CA MET A 352 -10.33 -33.27 24.17
C MET A 352 -8.92 -33.77 24.43
N VAL A 353 -8.35 -33.32 25.53
CA VAL A 353 -7.02 -33.71 25.99
C VAL A 353 -7.19 -34.43 27.32
N GLU A 354 -6.57 -35.60 27.45
CA GLU A 354 -6.57 -36.42 28.65
C GLU A 354 -5.13 -36.80 29.01
N SER A 355 -4.73 -36.47 30.25
CA SER A 355 -3.39 -36.75 30.75
C SER A 355 -3.38 -36.91 32.26
N ASN A 356 -2.49 -37.78 32.75
CA ASN A 356 -2.20 -37.91 34.18
C ASN A 356 -1.15 -36.90 34.67
N VAL A 357 -0.52 -36.16 33.75
CA VAL A 357 0.48 -35.13 34.03
C VAL A 357 0.03 -33.79 33.42
N ALA A 358 0.76 -32.72 33.74
CA ALA A 358 0.59 -31.46 33.03
C ALA A 358 0.75 -31.63 31.51
N PHE A 359 0.04 -30.82 30.72
CA PHE A 359 0.19 -30.83 29.27
C PHE A 359 0.06 -29.43 28.68
N ALA A 360 0.59 -29.29 27.47
CA ALA A 360 0.45 -28.12 26.62
C ALA A 360 0.36 -28.56 25.17
N VAL A 361 -0.85 -28.62 24.63
CA VAL A 361 -1.11 -28.98 23.23
C VAL A 361 -1.18 -27.69 22.42
N HIS A 362 -0.32 -27.58 21.42
CA HIS A 362 -0.31 -26.50 20.43
C HIS A 362 -1.27 -26.84 19.29
N LEU A 363 -2.05 -25.86 18.87
CA LEU A 363 -3.04 -25.95 17.82
C LEU A 363 -2.69 -24.93 16.75
N ARG A 364 -2.71 -25.37 15.50
CA ARG A 364 -2.51 -24.51 14.34
C ARG A 364 -3.46 -24.89 13.22
N ALA A 365 -4.20 -23.92 12.72
CA ALA A 365 -5.01 -24.07 11.52
C ALA A 365 -4.21 -23.61 10.29
N GLU A 366 -4.21 -24.44 9.24
CA GLU A 366 -3.55 -24.13 7.97
C GLU A 366 -4.53 -24.26 6.82
N SER A 367 -4.56 -23.26 5.94
CA SER A 367 -5.39 -23.29 4.73
C SER A 367 -4.86 -24.32 3.75
N TYR A 368 -5.74 -25.19 3.25
CA TYR A 368 -5.50 -26.04 2.08
C TYR A 368 -6.20 -25.50 0.83
N ALA A 369 -6.84 -24.32 0.94
CA ALA A 369 -7.47 -23.65 -0.20
C ALA A 369 -6.49 -23.36 -1.35
N ASP A 370 -6.93 -23.67 -2.58
CA ASP A 370 -6.18 -23.43 -3.82
C ASP A 370 -5.72 -21.99 -4.02
N LEU A 371 -6.65 -21.03 -3.96
CA LEU A 371 -6.34 -19.65 -4.32
C LEU A 371 -7.22 -18.65 -3.58
N ASN A 372 -6.60 -17.67 -2.93
CA ASN A 372 -7.28 -16.60 -2.19
C ASN A 372 -8.30 -17.13 -1.15
N HIS A 373 -7.94 -18.19 -0.43
CA HIS A 373 -8.79 -18.88 0.56
C HIS A 373 -10.04 -19.57 -0.02
N LEU A 374 -10.13 -19.68 -1.35
CA LEU A 374 -11.17 -20.44 -2.04
C LEU A 374 -10.59 -21.77 -2.52
N GLU A 375 -11.27 -22.85 -2.15
CA GLU A 375 -11.07 -24.18 -2.74
C GLU A 375 -11.69 -24.20 -4.14
N ALA A 376 -10.95 -24.69 -5.13
CA ALA A 376 -11.43 -24.81 -6.49
C ALA A 376 -12.43 -25.99 -6.60
N PRO A 377 -13.66 -25.77 -7.09
CA PRO A 377 -14.61 -26.87 -7.24
C PRO A 377 -14.16 -27.87 -8.31
N SER A 378 -14.49 -29.15 -8.13
CA SER A 378 -14.19 -30.20 -9.13
C SER A 378 -15.12 -30.24 -10.35
N TYR A 379 -16.04 -29.28 -10.48
CA TYR A 379 -17.06 -29.25 -11.52
C TYR A 379 -17.24 -27.84 -12.11
N LEU A 380 -17.81 -27.78 -13.31
CA LEU A 380 -18.19 -26.53 -13.98
C LEU A 380 -19.52 -26.00 -13.41
N PRO A 381 -19.75 -24.69 -13.38
CA PRO A 381 -21.06 -24.13 -13.05
C PRO A 381 -22.15 -24.70 -13.97
N GLY A 382 -23.35 -24.91 -13.43
CA GLY A 382 -24.47 -25.52 -14.18
C GLY A 382 -25.07 -24.65 -15.28
N GLY A 383 -24.67 -23.38 -15.39
CA GLY A 383 -25.13 -22.40 -16.37
C GLY A 383 -24.83 -20.97 -15.92
N LEU A 384 -25.16 -19.98 -16.76
CA LEU A 384 -24.86 -18.55 -16.52
C LEU A 384 -25.53 -17.97 -15.27
N ASP A 385 -26.69 -18.50 -14.87
CA ASP A 385 -27.42 -18.04 -13.67
C ASP A 385 -26.78 -18.53 -12.36
N THR A 386 -25.82 -19.47 -12.44
CA THR A 386 -25.13 -19.99 -11.26
C THR A 386 -24.13 -18.96 -10.76
N ASN A 387 -24.21 -18.59 -9.48
CA ASN A 387 -23.17 -17.75 -8.87
C ASN A 387 -21.82 -18.47 -8.94
N ASN A 388 -20.90 -17.90 -9.72
CA ASN A 388 -19.58 -18.46 -9.99
C ASN A 388 -18.48 -17.89 -9.08
N ALA A 389 -18.84 -17.22 -7.97
CA ALA A 389 -17.88 -16.65 -7.01
C ALA A 389 -17.05 -17.70 -6.26
N SER A 390 -17.50 -18.95 -6.16
CA SER A 390 -16.75 -20.03 -5.53
C SER A 390 -15.62 -20.59 -6.40
N TRP A 391 -15.57 -20.25 -7.70
CA TRP A 391 -14.46 -20.64 -8.57
C TRP A 391 -13.36 -19.58 -8.51
N PRO A 392 -12.14 -19.91 -8.08
CA PRO A 392 -11.05 -18.94 -8.02
C PRO A 392 -10.68 -18.44 -9.42
N ILE A 393 -10.33 -17.15 -9.53
CA ILE A 393 -9.93 -16.53 -10.80
C ILE A 393 -8.43 -16.69 -11.00
N LEU A 394 -8.02 -17.35 -12.08
CA LEU A 394 -6.61 -17.36 -12.48
C LEU A 394 -6.23 -16.02 -13.08
N ASN A 395 -5.13 -15.46 -12.59
CA ASN A 395 -4.51 -14.29 -13.18
C ASN A 395 -3.79 -14.71 -14.47
N LEU A 396 -4.02 -14.01 -15.57
CA LEU A 396 -3.42 -14.32 -16.87
C LEU A 396 -1.95 -13.89 -17.03
N SER A 397 -1.37 -13.22 -16.02
CA SER A 397 0.00 -12.69 -16.04
C SER A 397 0.91 -13.26 -14.96
N ASN A 398 0.35 -13.75 -13.85
CA ASN A 398 1.12 -14.19 -12.68
C ASN A 398 1.06 -15.71 -12.51
N VAL A 399 2.16 -16.30 -12.07
CA VAL A 399 2.20 -17.70 -11.66
C VAL A 399 1.32 -17.90 -10.42
N THR A 400 0.51 -18.95 -10.44
CA THR A 400 -0.35 -19.35 -9.32
C THR A 400 0.17 -20.66 -8.73
N VAL A 401 0.18 -20.77 -7.40
CA VAL A 401 0.50 -22.01 -6.67
C VAL A 401 -0.81 -22.60 -6.19
N SER A 402 -1.02 -23.89 -6.42
CA SER A 402 -2.21 -24.65 -5.98
C SER A 402 -1.81 -26.05 -5.55
N GLU A 403 -2.73 -26.79 -4.95
CA GLU A 403 -2.50 -28.18 -4.58
C GLU A 403 -3.77 -29.01 -4.63
N LEU A 404 -3.66 -30.26 -5.07
CA LEU A 404 -4.74 -31.23 -4.89
C LEU A 404 -4.67 -31.81 -3.48
N THR A 405 -5.70 -31.59 -2.67
CA THR A 405 -5.74 -32.01 -1.27
C THR A 405 -6.29 -33.44 -1.14
N LEU A 406 -5.41 -34.42 -1.38
CA LEU A 406 -5.78 -35.85 -1.43
C LEU A 406 -6.41 -36.38 -0.12
N ALA A 407 -6.07 -35.78 1.03
CA ALA A 407 -6.63 -36.13 2.33
C ALA A 407 -8.17 -35.96 2.39
N ILE A 408 -8.72 -35.00 1.64
CA ILE A 408 -10.17 -34.76 1.50
C ILE A 408 -10.70 -35.25 0.15
N HIS A 409 -10.00 -36.20 -0.48
CA HIS A 409 -10.36 -36.75 -1.79
C HIS A 409 -10.54 -35.71 -2.88
N ASP A 410 -9.91 -34.54 -2.71
CA ASP A 410 -9.82 -33.59 -3.78
C ASP A 410 -8.82 -34.10 -4.83
N THR A 411 -9.33 -34.21 -6.05
CA THR A 411 -8.63 -34.80 -7.20
C THR A 411 -8.78 -33.94 -8.45
N SER A 412 -9.47 -32.80 -8.35
CA SER A 412 -9.74 -31.95 -9.47
C SER A 412 -10.11 -30.54 -9.05
N ASP A 413 -9.42 -29.59 -9.66
CA ASP A 413 -9.59 -28.16 -9.42
C ASP A 413 -10.06 -27.47 -10.69
N THR A 414 -11.17 -26.74 -10.60
CA THR A 414 -11.68 -25.93 -11.72
C THR A 414 -11.50 -24.46 -11.38
N PHE A 415 -10.80 -23.75 -12.26
CA PHE A 415 -10.57 -22.33 -12.16
C PHE A 415 -11.33 -21.54 -13.21
N ARG A 416 -11.65 -20.30 -12.84
CA ARG A 416 -12.25 -19.32 -13.74
C ARG A 416 -11.16 -18.51 -14.44
N ILE A 417 -11.34 -18.28 -15.72
CA ILE A 417 -10.52 -17.38 -16.56
C ILE A 417 -11.42 -16.23 -16.99
N VAL A 418 -10.98 -15.00 -16.80
CA VAL A 418 -11.73 -13.82 -17.24
C VAL A 418 -10.90 -13.07 -18.27
N VAL A 419 -11.49 -12.86 -19.44
CA VAL A 419 -10.87 -12.21 -20.59
C VAL A 419 -11.66 -10.95 -20.94
N ASP A 420 -11.00 -9.80 -20.90
CA ASP A 420 -11.59 -8.52 -21.26
C ASP A 420 -11.35 -8.23 -22.75
N GLY A 421 -12.38 -7.78 -23.47
CA GLY A 421 -12.32 -7.49 -24.90
C GLY A 421 -13.67 -7.09 -25.51
N TRP A 422 -13.68 -6.84 -26.83
CA TRP A 422 -14.89 -6.55 -27.59
C TRP A 422 -15.72 -7.82 -27.88
N GLU A 423 -16.92 -7.69 -28.47
CA GLU A 423 -17.80 -8.86 -28.71
C GLU A 423 -17.13 -9.93 -29.55
N ASP A 424 -16.49 -9.46 -30.61
CA ASP A 424 -15.86 -10.29 -31.61
C ASP A 424 -14.35 -10.44 -31.38
N SER A 425 -13.86 -10.08 -30.18
CA SER A 425 -12.44 -10.21 -29.87
C SER A 425 -12.05 -11.67 -29.68
N ILE A 426 -10.88 -12.04 -30.21
CA ILE A 426 -10.34 -13.40 -30.13
C ILE A 426 -9.04 -13.37 -29.34
N HIS A 427 -8.99 -14.15 -28.28
CA HIS A 427 -7.88 -14.22 -27.36
C HIS A 427 -7.32 -15.64 -27.32
N TYR A 428 -5.99 -15.78 -27.33
CA TYR A 428 -5.34 -17.05 -27.11
C TYR A 428 -4.79 -17.11 -25.68
N VAL A 429 -5.31 -18.05 -24.90
CA VAL A 429 -4.88 -18.29 -23.52
C VAL A 429 -4.23 -19.66 -23.46
N GLN A 430 -3.07 -19.74 -22.84
CA GLN A 430 -2.33 -20.97 -22.63
C GLN A 430 -1.87 -21.08 -21.17
N PHE A 431 -1.90 -22.28 -20.61
CA PHE A 431 -1.40 -22.59 -19.28
C PHE A 431 -0.37 -23.71 -19.36
N SER A 432 0.73 -23.56 -18.63
CA SER A 432 1.74 -24.60 -18.40
C SER A 432 1.72 -24.97 -16.93
N LEU A 433 1.62 -26.25 -16.64
CA LEU A 433 1.76 -26.79 -15.29
C LEU A 433 3.19 -27.28 -15.09
N ASP A 434 3.81 -26.79 -14.03
CA ASP A 434 5.15 -27.19 -13.58
C ASP A 434 5.04 -27.90 -12.22
N GLY A 435 5.89 -28.90 -11.96
CA GLY A 435 5.86 -29.74 -10.76
C GLY A 435 5.67 -31.22 -11.07
N ASN A 436 5.15 -32.01 -10.13
CA ASN A 436 4.84 -33.42 -10.35
C ASN A 436 3.52 -33.58 -11.12
N VAL A 437 3.55 -33.35 -12.42
CA VAL A 437 2.39 -33.44 -13.32
C VAL A 437 2.03 -34.88 -13.73
N THR A 438 2.75 -35.88 -13.21
CA THR A 438 2.54 -37.28 -13.56
C THR A 438 1.10 -37.71 -13.26
N GLY A 439 0.41 -38.28 -14.25
CA GLY A 439 -0.98 -38.75 -14.10
C GLY A 439 -2.02 -37.63 -14.02
N MET A 440 -1.67 -36.37 -14.28
CA MET A 440 -2.62 -35.27 -14.39
C MET A 440 -3.18 -35.14 -15.83
N GLU A 441 -4.31 -34.46 -15.95
CA GLU A 441 -4.94 -34.07 -17.22
C GLU A 441 -5.45 -32.63 -17.06
N ALA A 442 -5.23 -31.81 -18.08
CA ALA A 442 -5.78 -30.46 -18.15
C ALA A 442 -6.90 -30.43 -19.18
N GLN A 443 -7.99 -29.74 -18.85
CA GLN A 443 -9.13 -29.55 -19.74
C GLN A 443 -9.57 -28.08 -19.69
N MET A 444 -9.78 -27.45 -20.84
CA MET A 444 -10.17 -26.04 -20.94
C MET A 444 -11.40 -25.88 -21.83
N TRP A 445 -12.32 -24.99 -21.44
CA TRP A 445 -13.58 -24.76 -22.14
C TRP A 445 -13.74 -23.30 -22.54
N ASP A 446 -14.06 -23.09 -23.81
CA ASP A 446 -14.61 -21.83 -24.30
C ASP A 446 -16.13 -21.83 -24.09
N ILE A 447 -16.66 -20.75 -23.55
CA ILE A 447 -18.04 -20.66 -23.07
C ILE A 447 -18.71 -19.49 -23.76
N ASP A 448 -19.91 -19.73 -24.29
CA ASP A 448 -20.77 -18.68 -24.80
C ASP A 448 -21.31 -17.83 -23.63
N GLN A 449 -21.00 -16.54 -23.64
CA GLN A 449 -21.38 -15.61 -22.58
C GLN A 449 -22.88 -15.29 -22.55
N THR A 450 -23.64 -15.68 -23.58
CA THR A 450 -25.08 -15.42 -23.71
C THR A 450 -25.92 -16.63 -23.37
N THR A 451 -25.49 -17.83 -23.77
CA THR A 451 -26.22 -19.09 -23.57
C THR A 451 -25.65 -19.95 -22.45
N GLY A 452 -24.36 -19.80 -22.14
CA GLY A 452 -23.63 -20.67 -21.21
C GLY A 452 -23.21 -22.01 -21.81
N GLU A 453 -23.44 -22.22 -23.11
CA GLU A 453 -23.03 -23.44 -23.80
C GLU A 453 -21.52 -23.46 -24.04
N VAL A 454 -20.96 -24.67 -24.08
CA VAL A 454 -19.55 -24.88 -24.40
C VAL A 454 -19.36 -24.76 -25.91
N LEU A 455 -18.62 -23.74 -26.35
CA LEU A 455 -18.31 -23.50 -27.77
C LEU A 455 -17.18 -24.40 -28.26
N ALA A 456 -16.12 -24.53 -27.46
CA ALA A 456 -14.96 -25.35 -27.75
C ALA A 456 -14.38 -25.96 -26.47
N THR A 457 -13.67 -27.08 -26.63
CA THR A 457 -12.98 -27.75 -25.52
C THR A 457 -11.67 -28.32 -26.02
N ASP A 458 -10.61 -28.14 -25.23
CA ASP A 458 -9.35 -28.84 -25.45
C ASP A 458 -8.98 -29.67 -24.21
N ILE A 459 -8.27 -30.78 -24.42
CA ILE A 459 -7.83 -31.69 -23.37
C ILE A 459 -6.39 -32.09 -23.67
N THR A 460 -5.48 -31.87 -22.72
CA THR A 460 -4.08 -32.27 -22.85
C THR A 460 -3.61 -33.09 -21.65
N ARG A 461 -2.64 -33.97 -21.92
CA ARG A 461 -1.95 -34.82 -20.95
C ARG A 461 -0.47 -34.48 -20.91
N PRO A 462 0.23 -34.72 -19.79
CA PRO A 462 1.64 -34.40 -19.66
C PRO A 462 2.47 -35.14 -20.72
N VAL A 463 3.42 -34.42 -21.32
CA VAL A 463 4.44 -34.98 -22.20
C VAL A 463 5.77 -34.74 -21.50
N SER A 464 6.40 -35.81 -20.97
CA SER A 464 7.52 -35.68 -20.04
C SER A 464 7.10 -34.96 -18.74
N GLU A 465 7.94 -34.07 -18.21
CA GLU A 465 7.72 -33.30 -16.98
C GLU A 465 6.87 -32.02 -17.18
N GLN A 466 6.22 -31.83 -18.33
CA GLN A 466 5.41 -30.62 -18.60
C GLN A 466 4.02 -30.98 -19.12
N LEU A 467 3.01 -30.32 -18.56
CA LEU A 467 1.62 -30.34 -19.03
C LEU A 467 1.27 -28.94 -19.53
N ARG A 468 0.89 -28.82 -20.80
CA ARG A 468 0.53 -27.53 -21.43
C ARG A 468 -0.78 -27.64 -22.16
N ILE A 469 -1.65 -26.65 -21.99
CA ILE A 469 -2.93 -26.56 -22.69
C ILE A 469 -3.15 -25.13 -23.15
N GLY A 470 -3.76 -24.94 -24.32
CA GLY A 470 -4.12 -23.61 -24.80
C GLY A 470 -5.32 -23.65 -25.72
N LEU A 471 -6.15 -22.62 -25.64
CA LEU A 471 -7.40 -22.53 -26.40
C LEU A 471 -7.64 -21.08 -26.79
N GLN A 472 -8.26 -20.89 -27.96
CA GLN A 472 -8.78 -19.60 -28.39
C GLN A 472 -10.16 -19.39 -27.76
N VAL A 473 -10.37 -18.24 -27.13
CA VAL A 473 -11.60 -17.89 -26.41
C VAL A 473 -12.03 -16.47 -26.79
N GLY A 474 -13.34 -16.20 -26.68
CA GLY A 474 -13.91 -14.87 -26.85
C GLY A 474 -13.72 -13.97 -25.62
N ARG A 475 -14.42 -12.83 -25.59
CA ARG A 475 -14.55 -12.05 -24.34
C ARG A 475 -15.35 -12.83 -23.30
N GLY A 476 -15.08 -12.55 -22.03
CA GLY A 476 -15.88 -12.98 -20.89
C GLY A 476 -15.24 -14.08 -20.05
N THR A 477 -16.09 -14.93 -19.47
CA THR A 477 -15.72 -15.94 -18.48
C THR A 477 -15.60 -17.33 -19.10
N HIS A 478 -14.44 -17.94 -18.91
CA HIS A 478 -14.09 -19.29 -19.37
C HIS A 478 -13.57 -20.13 -18.19
N TYR A 479 -13.34 -21.42 -18.43
CA TYR A 479 -12.91 -22.33 -17.36
C TYR A 479 -11.77 -23.24 -17.79
N ILE A 480 -10.93 -23.57 -16.82
CA ILE A 480 -9.89 -24.59 -16.95
C ILE A 480 -9.93 -25.49 -15.73
N GLN A 481 -9.77 -26.79 -15.96
CA GLN A 481 -9.74 -27.82 -14.93
C GLN A 481 -8.43 -28.59 -15.00
N PHE A 482 -7.83 -28.81 -13.84
CA PHE A 482 -6.71 -29.72 -13.65
C PHE A 482 -7.17 -30.88 -12.79
N ARG A 483 -6.99 -32.11 -13.26
CA ARG A 483 -7.48 -33.31 -12.56
C ARG A 483 -6.52 -34.49 -12.64
N LEU A 484 -6.69 -35.44 -11.73
CA LEU A 484 -6.02 -36.74 -11.81
C LEU A 484 -6.77 -37.67 -12.77
N GLN A 485 -6.03 -38.40 -13.60
CA GLN A 485 -6.60 -39.34 -14.57
C GLN A 485 -7.23 -40.58 -13.90
N ASP A 486 -6.63 -41.04 -12.80
CA ASP A 486 -7.11 -42.17 -12.00
C ASP A 486 -7.27 -41.73 -10.54
N SER A 487 -8.42 -41.10 -10.25
CA SER A 487 -8.76 -40.66 -8.90
C SER A 487 -8.82 -41.84 -7.92
N ASN A 488 -9.37 -42.98 -8.35
CA ASN A 488 -9.54 -44.16 -7.49
C ASN A 488 -8.20 -44.78 -7.06
N ALA A 489 -7.18 -44.76 -7.93
CA ALA A 489 -5.84 -45.24 -7.57
C ALA A 489 -5.09 -44.28 -6.62
N THR A 490 -5.51 -43.01 -6.55
CA THR A 490 -4.83 -41.96 -5.78
C THR A 490 -5.53 -41.61 -4.48
N THR A 491 -6.82 -41.95 -4.32
CA THR A 491 -7.62 -41.74 -3.10
C THR A 491 -8.04 -43.08 -2.46
N SER A 492 -7.08 -43.98 -2.21
CA SER A 492 -7.37 -45.23 -1.49
C SER A 492 -7.50 -45.05 0.03
N ASN A 493 -7.11 -43.87 0.53
CA ASN A 493 -7.19 -43.47 1.94
C ASN A 493 -8.63 -43.15 2.36
N LEU A 494 -8.88 -43.18 3.67
CA LEU A 494 -10.14 -42.68 4.22
C LEU A 494 -10.17 -41.15 4.18
N TRP A 495 -11.37 -40.56 4.19
CA TRP A 495 -11.53 -39.11 4.29
C TRP A 495 -10.86 -38.60 5.57
N GLY A 496 -10.01 -37.59 5.43
CA GLY A 496 -9.30 -36.92 6.52
C GLY A 496 -8.08 -37.67 7.05
N GLU A 497 -7.71 -38.80 6.43
CA GLU A 497 -6.42 -39.44 6.69
C GLU A 497 -5.28 -38.55 6.18
N ASP A 498 -4.23 -38.38 6.98
CA ASP A 498 -3.12 -37.49 6.66
C ASP A 498 -2.25 -38.07 5.53
N VAL A 499 -2.61 -37.69 4.31
CA VAL A 499 -1.91 -38.05 3.07
C VAL A 499 -1.34 -36.79 2.45
N ALA A 500 -0.11 -36.89 1.94
CA ALA A 500 0.57 -35.77 1.29
C ALA A 500 -0.27 -35.22 0.12
N SER A 501 -0.47 -33.91 0.11
CA SER A 501 -1.08 -33.19 -1.00
C SER A 501 -0.18 -33.24 -2.24
N LYS A 502 -0.77 -32.91 -3.39
CA LYS A 502 -0.04 -32.87 -4.66
C LYS A 502 0.05 -31.41 -5.15
N PRO A 503 1.11 -30.67 -4.81
CA PRO A 503 1.27 -29.28 -5.22
C PRO A 503 1.65 -29.15 -6.69
N TYR A 504 1.17 -28.10 -7.34
CA TYR A 504 1.48 -27.77 -8.72
C TYR A 504 1.48 -26.25 -8.96
N PHE A 505 2.23 -25.82 -9.98
CA PHE A 505 2.38 -24.41 -10.35
C PHE A 505 1.73 -24.15 -11.70
N ILE A 506 0.86 -23.15 -11.77
CA ILE A 506 0.14 -22.76 -12.98
C ILE A 506 0.81 -21.50 -13.55
N THR A 507 1.44 -21.65 -14.71
CA THR A 507 2.09 -20.55 -15.44
C THR A 507 1.23 -20.15 -16.65
N PRO A 508 0.59 -18.96 -16.64
CA PRO A 508 -0.23 -18.48 -17.75
C PRO A 508 0.61 -17.84 -18.86
N ALA A 509 0.12 -17.89 -20.08
CA ALA A 509 0.59 -17.14 -21.23
C ALA A 509 -0.62 -16.64 -22.03
N TYR A 510 -0.72 -15.33 -22.21
CA TYR A 510 -1.85 -14.66 -22.85
C TYR A 510 -1.39 -13.89 -24.09
N SER A 511 -2.17 -13.95 -25.16
CA SER A 511 -1.96 -13.16 -26.38
C SER A 511 -3.27 -12.78 -27.04
N LEU A 512 -3.45 -11.50 -27.37
CA LEU A 512 -4.58 -11.00 -28.15
C LEU A 512 -4.36 -11.35 -29.63
N MET A 513 -5.30 -12.10 -30.23
CA MET A 513 -5.21 -12.51 -31.63
C MET A 513 -5.96 -11.53 -32.54
N ASP A 514 -7.17 -11.16 -32.14
CA ASP A 514 -8.00 -10.17 -32.82
C ASP A 514 -8.66 -9.28 -31.78
N GLU A 515 -8.52 -7.97 -31.94
CA GLU A 515 -9.15 -7.00 -31.04
C GLU A 515 -10.67 -7.01 -31.20
N GLY A 516 -11.19 -7.45 -32.36
CA GLY A 516 -12.62 -7.38 -32.68
C GLY A 516 -13.05 -5.97 -33.07
N GLU A 517 -14.34 -5.80 -33.38
CA GLU A 517 -14.90 -4.49 -33.72
C GLU A 517 -15.37 -3.74 -32.47
N GLU A 518 -14.99 -2.46 -32.37
CA GLU A 518 -15.50 -1.57 -31.32
C GLU A 518 -17.03 -1.43 -31.46
N PRO A 519 -17.81 -1.52 -30.37
CA PRO A 519 -19.26 -1.37 -30.45
C PRO A 519 -19.64 -0.03 -31.07
N TRP A 520 -20.29 -0.09 -32.23
CA TRP A 520 -20.82 1.12 -32.87
C TRP A 520 -22.09 1.56 -32.16
N PHE A 521 -22.05 2.74 -31.53
CA PHE A 521 -23.22 3.39 -30.97
C PHE A 521 -23.75 4.45 -31.94
N GLU A 522 -25.06 4.43 -32.19
CA GLU A 522 -25.71 5.54 -32.89
C GLU A 522 -25.55 6.83 -32.07
N PRO A 523 -25.33 8.00 -32.71
CA PRO A 523 -25.25 9.27 -31.98
C PRO A 523 -26.56 9.51 -31.23
N SER A 524 -26.48 9.87 -29.96
CA SER A 524 -27.68 10.20 -29.18
C SER A 524 -28.48 11.34 -29.84
N ASP A 525 -29.80 11.33 -29.64
CA ASP A 525 -30.69 12.38 -30.16
C ASP A 525 -30.23 13.79 -29.77
N GLU A 526 -29.64 13.94 -28.58
CA GLU A 526 -29.04 15.19 -28.11
C GLU A 526 -27.85 15.63 -28.97
N ALA A 527 -26.95 14.70 -29.34
CA ALA A 527 -25.80 15.01 -30.18
C ALA A 527 -26.22 15.43 -31.60
N VAL A 528 -27.24 14.78 -32.16
CA VAL A 528 -27.83 15.15 -33.46
C VAL A 528 -28.45 16.55 -33.39
N TRP A 529 -29.17 16.86 -32.31
CA TRP A 529 -29.79 18.17 -32.09
C TRP A 529 -28.75 19.29 -31.99
N TRP A 530 -27.72 19.11 -31.17
CA TRP A 530 -26.63 20.10 -31.01
C TRP A 530 -25.84 20.29 -32.31
N GLY A 531 -25.61 19.22 -33.07
CA GLY A 531 -24.98 19.30 -34.39
C GLY A 531 -25.80 20.12 -35.39
N SER A 532 -27.13 20.00 -35.37
CA SER A 532 -28.02 20.80 -36.20
C SER A 532 -28.03 22.28 -35.79
N PHE A 533 -28.12 22.54 -34.49
CA PHE A 533 -28.09 23.90 -33.94
C PHE A 533 -26.78 24.63 -34.30
N ALA A 534 -25.64 23.96 -34.14
CA ALA A 534 -24.33 24.52 -34.49
C ALA A 534 -24.22 24.91 -35.97
N ARG A 535 -24.77 24.10 -36.89
CA ARG A 535 -24.79 24.40 -38.32
C ARG A 535 -25.58 25.66 -38.65
N TRP A 536 -26.77 25.81 -38.06
CA TRP A 536 -27.59 27.02 -38.27
C TRP A 536 -26.94 28.26 -37.67
N PHE A 537 -26.39 28.15 -36.47
CA PHE A 537 -25.70 29.24 -35.79
C PHE A 537 -24.49 29.75 -36.59
N LEU A 538 -23.63 28.83 -37.06
CA LEU A 538 -22.49 29.16 -37.91
C LEU A 538 -22.94 29.73 -39.26
N GLY A 539 -24.01 29.20 -39.85
CA GLY A 539 -24.60 29.73 -41.09
C GLY A 539 -25.03 31.20 -40.95
N PHE A 540 -25.66 31.58 -39.85
CA PHE A 540 -26.01 32.99 -39.58
C PHE A 540 -24.79 33.88 -39.39
N LEU A 541 -23.76 33.41 -38.69
CA LEU A 541 -22.50 34.14 -38.50
C LEU A 541 -21.82 34.47 -39.84
N PHE A 542 -21.85 33.55 -40.80
CA PHE A 542 -21.28 33.75 -42.14
C PHE A 542 -22.03 34.79 -42.99
N LEU A 543 -23.28 35.13 -42.67
CA LEU A 543 -24.06 36.14 -43.42
C LEU A 543 -23.82 37.59 -42.96
N ILE A 544 -23.22 37.79 -41.78
CA ILE A 544 -22.96 39.13 -41.21
C ILE A 544 -22.14 40.04 -42.15
N PRO A 545 -21.05 39.57 -42.80
CA PRO A 545 -20.29 40.41 -43.72
C PRO A 545 -21.10 40.89 -44.94
N ALA A 546 -22.00 40.05 -45.46
CA ALA A 546 -22.84 40.40 -46.60
C ALA A 546 -23.88 41.48 -46.23
N VAL A 547 -24.49 41.36 -45.05
CA VAL A 547 -25.41 42.38 -44.51
C VAL A 547 -24.68 43.72 -44.33
N TYR A 548 -23.46 43.69 -43.80
CA TYR A 548 -22.65 44.90 -43.63
C TYR A 548 -22.37 45.63 -44.95
N VAL A 549 -21.96 44.90 -46.00
CA VAL A 549 -21.72 45.47 -47.34
C VAL A 549 -23.01 46.06 -47.92
N GLY A 550 -24.13 45.37 -47.79
CA GLY A 550 -25.43 45.84 -48.27
C GLY A 550 -25.84 47.18 -47.63
N VAL A 551 -25.67 47.30 -46.31
CA VAL A 551 -25.97 48.55 -45.58
C VAL A 551 -25.02 49.68 -45.99
N SER A 552 -23.73 49.40 -46.19
CA SER A 552 -22.74 50.39 -46.63
C SER A 552 -23.12 50.98 -48.00
N PHE A 553 -23.42 50.13 -48.97
CA PHE A 553 -23.70 50.55 -50.34
C PHE A 553 -24.96 51.44 -50.44
N GLN A 554 -25.98 51.13 -49.63
CA GLN A 554 -27.21 51.92 -49.61
C GLN A 554 -26.99 53.33 -49.04
N ARG A 555 -26.13 53.46 -48.02
CA ARG A 555 -25.77 54.77 -47.44
C ARG A 555 -25.01 55.65 -48.42
N ASP A 556 -24.10 55.07 -49.21
CA ASP A 556 -23.33 55.82 -50.19
C ASP A 556 -24.20 56.33 -51.35
N ARG A 557 -25.17 55.53 -51.80
CA ARG A 557 -26.12 55.92 -52.85
C ARG A 557 -27.03 57.08 -52.41
N GLN A 558 -27.48 57.10 -51.15
CA GLN A 558 -28.28 58.20 -50.61
C GLN A 558 -27.47 59.51 -50.55
N PHE A 559 -26.19 59.43 -50.15
CA PHE A 559 -25.30 60.59 -50.16
C PHE A 559 -25.12 61.15 -51.57
N ALA A 560 -24.87 60.30 -52.59
CA ALA A 560 -24.74 60.74 -53.98
C ALA A 560 -25.94 61.53 -54.51
N GLN A 561 -27.17 61.14 -54.12
CA GLN A 561 -28.39 61.82 -54.57
C GLN A 561 -28.60 63.20 -53.94
N GLU A 562 -28.16 63.43 -52.70
CA GLU A 562 -28.18 64.76 -52.09
C GLU A 562 -27.18 65.73 -52.74
N LEU A 563 -26.11 65.21 -53.35
CA LEU A 563 -25.02 65.99 -53.95
C LEU A 563 -25.41 66.64 -55.29
N VAL A 564 -26.26 65.99 -56.08
CA VAL A 564 -26.73 66.50 -57.39
C VAL A 564 -27.61 67.76 -57.23
N ARG A 565 -28.23 67.95 -56.06
CA ARG A 565 -29.25 68.97 -55.84
C ARG A 565 -28.72 70.39 -55.56
N LYS A 566 -27.40 70.57 -55.42
CA LYS A 566 -26.74 71.87 -55.13
C LYS A 566 -25.73 72.21 -56.23
N ALA A 567 -26.13 73.01 -57.22
CA ALA A 567 -25.21 73.55 -58.24
C ALA A 567 -24.28 74.62 -57.62
N SER A 568 -23.05 74.79 -58.14
CA SER A 568 -22.02 75.79 -57.73
C SER A 568 -21.34 75.59 -56.36
N ARG A 569 -20.82 74.39 -56.10
CA ARG A 569 -20.31 74.00 -54.78
C ARG A 569 -19.06 74.73 -54.30
N LEU A 570 -18.17 75.14 -55.20
CA LEU A 570 -16.96 75.88 -54.79
C LEU A 570 -17.29 77.28 -54.26
N ALA A 571 -18.28 77.94 -54.87
CA ALA A 571 -18.84 79.20 -54.37
C ALA A 571 -19.56 79.00 -53.01
N TRP A 572 -20.28 77.89 -52.85
CA TRP A 572 -20.89 77.53 -51.56
C TRP A 572 -19.85 77.31 -50.45
N TYR A 573 -18.71 76.68 -50.75
CA TYR A 573 -17.64 76.53 -49.76
C TYR A 573 -16.99 77.87 -49.41
N SER A 574 -16.76 78.77 -50.37
CA SER A 574 -16.17 80.09 -50.10
C SER A 574 -17.11 80.98 -49.27
N GLU A 575 -18.42 80.92 -49.54
CA GLU A 575 -19.48 81.63 -48.78
C GLU A 575 -19.63 81.12 -47.34
N ARG A 576 -19.55 79.80 -47.12
CA ARG A 576 -19.59 79.23 -45.75
C ARG A 576 -18.32 79.50 -44.94
N LEU A 577 -17.19 79.71 -45.62
CA LEU A 577 -15.95 80.13 -44.97
C LEU A 577 -15.95 81.64 -44.67
N SER A 578 -16.58 82.48 -45.49
CA SER A 578 -16.70 83.93 -45.22
C SER A 578 -17.74 84.24 -44.14
N SER A 579 -18.81 83.45 -44.04
CA SER A 579 -19.83 83.55 -42.98
C SER A 579 -19.41 82.93 -41.63
N GLY A 580 -18.35 82.11 -41.60
CA GLY A 580 -17.84 81.48 -40.38
C GLY A 580 -18.64 80.27 -39.87
N GLU A 581 -19.63 79.79 -40.63
CA GLU A 581 -20.50 78.67 -40.23
C GLU A 581 -19.79 77.31 -40.13
N THR A 582 -18.64 77.16 -40.78
CA THR A 582 -17.92 75.87 -40.85
C THR A 582 -16.44 76.03 -40.61
N THR A 583 -15.82 75.00 -40.02
CA THR A 583 -14.37 74.97 -39.87
C THR A 583 -13.71 74.50 -41.16
N VAL A 584 -12.55 75.08 -41.50
CA VAL A 584 -11.75 74.72 -42.69
C VAL A 584 -11.51 73.20 -42.78
N LYS A 585 -11.30 72.52 -41.64
CA LYS A 585 -11.07 71.07 -41.60
C LYS A 585 -12.31 70.25 -41.99
N ALA A 586 -13.50 70.69 -41.59
CA ALA A 586 -14.75 70.03 -41.97
C ALA A 586 -15.05 70.21 -43.46
N SER A 587 -14.85 71.42 -44.00
CA SER A 587 -15.05 71.72 -45.42
C SER A 587 -14.08 70.96 -46.33
N ARG A 588 -12.82 70.76 -45.91
CA ARG A 588 -11.86 69.90 -46.64
C ARG A 588 -12.31 68.43 -46.68
N LYS A 589 -12.82 67.91 -45.56
CA LYS A 589 -13.31 66.52 -45.49
C LYS A 589 -14.54 66.33 -46.40
N ASP A 590 -15.43 67.31 -46.44
CA ASP A 590 -16.59 67.30 -47.33
C ASP A 590 -16.18 67.45 -48.80
N LEU A 591 -15.21 68.33 -49.11
CA LEU A 591 -14.65 68.48 -50.46
C LEU A 591 -14.08 67.15 -51.00
N ASN A 592 -13.27 66.44 -50.21
CA ASN A 592 -12.71 65.15 -50.62
C ASN A 592 -13.81 64.09 -50.86
N ARG A 593 -14.80 64.02 -49.96
CA ARG A 593 -15.95 63.13 -50.15
C ARG A 593 -16.76 63.50 -51.42
N ALA A 594 -16.84 64.79 -51.73
CA ALA A 594 -17.50 65.28 -52.94
C ALA A 594 -16.71 64.92 -54.22
N LEU A 595 -15.37 64.96 -54.23
CA LEU A 595 -14.55 64.54 -55.39
C LEU A 595 -14.90 63.13 -55.84
N MET A 596 -14.97 62.18 -54.90
CA MET A 596 -15.29 60.77 -55.19
C MET A 596 -16.73 60.59 -55.65
N ALA A 597 -17.67 61.32 -55.03
CA ALA A 597 -19.07 61.15 -55.34
C ALA A 597 -19.48 61.85 -56.65
N VAL A 598 -18.87 63.00 -56.97
CA VAL A 598 -19.11 63.72 -58.23
C VAL A 598 -18.52 62.95 -59.43
N ALA A 599 -17.40 62.25 -59.24
CA ALA A 599 -16.85 61.37 -60.29
C ALA A 599 -17.83 60.25 -60.74
N GLN A 600 -18.81 59.88 -59.91
CA GLN A 600 -19.84 58.89 -60.26
C GLN A 600 -20.98 59.46 -61.11
N LEU A 601 -21.12 60.79 -61.19
CA LEU A 601 -22.17 61.47 -61.94
C LEU A 601 -21.81 61.60 -63.43
N PRO A 602 -22.80 61.67 -64.35
CA PRO A 602 -22.56 62.02 -65.75
C PRO A 602 -21.71 63.29 -65.86
N TRP A 603 -20.81 63.36 -66.84
CA TRP A 603 -19.80 64.44 -66.93
C TRP A 603 -20.40 65.85 -66.90
N GLU A 604 -21.48 66.07 -67.66
CA GLU A 604 -22.20 67.35 -67.68
C GLU A 604 -22.79 67.72 -66.31
N GLU A 605 -23.32 66.75 -65.57
CA GLU A 605 -23.79 66.97 -64.19
C GLU A 605 -22.63 67.21 -63.24
N GLY A 606 -21.50 66.52 -63.44
CA GLY A 606 -20.30 66.67 -62.64
C GLY A 606 -19.64 68.05 -62.79
N ILE A 607 -19.55 68.58 -64.02
CA ILE A 607 -19.10 69.95 -64.28
C ILE A 607 -20.02 70.95 -63.57
N ASN A 608 -21.33 70.83 -63.76
CA ASN A 608 -22.31 71.74 -63.17
C ASN A 608 -22.32 71.70 -61.62
N ALA A 609 -22.00 70.56 -61.02
CA ALA A 609 -21.92 70.41 -59.56
C ALA A 609 -20.79 71.27 -58.95
N TRP A 610 -19.66 71.44 -59.63
CA TRP A 610 -18.54 72.27 -59.14
C TRP A 610 -18.77 73.76 -59.33
N GLY A 611 -19.52 74.14 -60.37
CA GLY A 611 -19.79 75.53 -60.77
C GLY A 611 -19.14 75.84 -62.12
N GLU A 612 -19.12 77.12 -62.50
CA GLU A 612 -18.50 77.55 -63.76
C GLU A 612 -16.98 77.29 -63.74
N PRO A 613 -16.44 76.51 -64.67
CA PRO A 613 -15.00 76.22 -64.74
C PRO A 613 -14.21 77.44 -65.18
N ALA A 614 -13.01 77.61 -64.61
CA ALA A 614 -12.06 78.65 -65.02
C ALA A 614 -11.47 78.38 -66.41
N LEU A 615 -11.26 77.10 -66.76
CA LEU A 615 -10.89 76.65 -68.09
C LEU A 615 -11.58 75.33 -68.43
N THR A 616 -11.93 75.16 -69.70
CA THR A 616 -12.42 73.90 -70.27
C THR A 616 -11.68 73.58 -71.55
N HIS A 617 -11.26 72.34 -71.71
CA HIS A 617 -10.63 71.86 -72.93
C HIS A 617 -11.20 70.51 -73.32
N THR A 618 -11.75 70.43 -74.53
CA THR A 618 -12.32 69.19 -75.06
C THR A 618 -11.63 68.85 -76.38
N THR A 619 -11.21 67.60 -76.50
CA THR A 619 -10.63 66.96 -77.67
C THR A 619 -11.43 65.71 -78.00
N ASP A 620 -11.16 65.07 -79.14
CA ASP A 620 -11.84 63.83 -79.53
C ASP A 620 -11.64 62.67 -78.54
N GLY A 621 -10.52 62.67 -77.80
CA GLY A 621 -10.19 61.61 -76.83
C GLY A 621 -10.52 61.95 -75.37
N MET A 622 -10.64 63.24 -75.01
CA MET A 622 -10.76 63.65 -73.61
C MET A 622 -11.40 65.04 -73.44
N ALA A 623 -12.13 65.21 -72.34
CA ALA A 623 -12.52 66.51 -71.81
C ALA A 623 -11.82 66.79 -70.46
N MET A 624 -11.36 68.04 -70.26
CA MET A 624 -10.80 68.55 -69.02
C MET A 624 -11.53 69.81 -68.58
N GLY A 625 -11.76 69.94 -67.27
CA GLY A 625 -12.27 71.14 -66.62
C GLY A 625 -11.38 71.52 -65.45
N VAL A 626 -11.14 72.82 -65.26
CA VAL A 626 -10.30 73.34 -64.18
C VAL A 626 -11.07 74.39 -63.42
N TRP A 627 -11.11 74.27 -62.10
CA TRP A 627 -11.77 75.21 -61.20
C TRP A 627 -10.81 75.77 -60.17
N ARG A 628 -10.95 77.06 -59.88
CA ARG A 628 -10.25 77.72 -58.78
C ARG A 628 -10.91 77.37 -57.46
N VAL A 629 -10.11 77.11 -56.44
CA VAL A 629 -10.59 76.88 -55.07
C VAL A 629 -10.15 78.04 -54.19
N ASP A 630 -10.96 78.38 -53.19
CA ASP A 630 -10.61 79.41 -52.20
C ASP A 630 -9.30 79.05 -51.47
N LYS A 631 -8.32 79.97 -51.47
CA LYS A 631 -7.00 79.79 -50.83
C LYS A 631 -7.08 79.31 -49.37
N ARG A 632 -8.15 79.64 -48.64
CA ARG A 632 -8.34 79.22 -47.24
C ARG A 632 -8.48 77.70 -47.12
N LEU A 633 -8.90 77.02 -48.18
CA LEU A 633 -9.02 75.57 -48.22
C LEU A 633 -7.67 74.86 -48.44
N ALA A 634 -6.60 75.57 -48.81
CA ALA A 634 -5.26 75.01 -48.96
C ALA A 634 -4.69 74.48 -47.62
N ARG A 635 -4.30 73.20 -47.57
CA ARG A 635 -3.65 72.58 -46.41
C ARG A 635 -2.32 73.25 -46.11
N THR A 636 -1.55 73.54 -47.15
CA THR A 636 -0.26 74.21 -47.01
C THR A 636 -0.46 75.72 -47.14
N LYS A 637 0.14 76.50 -46.23
CA LYS A 637 0.02 77.96 -46.31
C LYS A 637 0.81 78.48 -47.51
N GLY A 638 0.19 79.37 -48.30
CA GLY A 638 0.85 80.00 -49.46
C GLY A 638 0.83 79.17 -50.73
N THR A 639 0.00 78.12 -50.80
CA THR A 639 -0.21 77.31 -52.01
C THR A 639 -1.53 77.64 -52.68
N TRP A 640 -1.62 77.24 -53.94
CA TRP A 640 -2.74 77.53 -54.83
C TRP A 640 -3.57 76.26 -55.04
N PRO A 641 -4.78 76.19 -54.46
CA PRO A 641 -5.63 75.02 -54.59
C PRO A 641 -6.50 75.08 -55.86
N LEU A 642 -6.49 74.00 -56.63
CA LEU A 642 -7.27 73.82 -57.85
C LEU A 642 -8.07 72.52 -57.78
N VAL A 643 -9.25 72.50 -58.41
CA VAL A 643 -9.94 71.25 -58.74
C VAL A 643 -9.81 71.01 -60.24
N ILE A 644 -9.47 69.78 -60.63
CA ILE A 644 -9.26 69.39 -62.02
C ILE A 644 -10.10 68.16 -62.28
N GLY A 645 -10.97 68.26 -63.27
CA GLY A 645 -11.77 67.17 -63.79
C GLY A 645 -11.14 66.66 -65.07
N VAL A 646 -11.01 65.34 -65.19
CA VAL A 646 -10.56 64.65 -66.39
C VAL A 646 -11.61 63.60 -66.76
N HIS A 647 -12.04 63.60 -68.01
CA HIS A 647 -12.97 62.60 -68.55
C HIS A 647 -12.45 62.07 -69.88
N VAL A 648 -12.18 60.77 -69.93
CA VAL A 648 -11.76 60.08 -71.14
C VAL A 648 -12.98 59.73 -71.97
N LEU A 649 -13.10 60.35 -73.16
CA LEU A 649 -14.23 60.17 -74.07
C LEU A 649 -14.02 58.98 -75.01
N ASN A 650 -12.77 58.74 -75.44
CA ASN A 650 -12.41 57.69 -76.37
C ASN A 650 -10.95 57.24 -76.16
N GLY A 651 -10.68 55.95 -76.36
CA GLY A 651 -9.35 55.35 -76.20
C GLY A 651 -8.96 55.07 -74.74
N THR A 652 -7.82 54.40 -74.54
CA THR A 652 -7.23 54.16 -73.21
C THR A 652 -5.92 54.93 -73.05
N TRP A 653 -5.83 55.74 -72.00
CA TRP A 653 -4.60 56.44 -71.63
C TRP A 653 -3.78 55.59 -70.67
N GLU A 654 -2.58 55.19 -71.06
CA GLU A 654 -1.58 54.52 -70.22
C GLU A 654 -0.51 55.53 -69.78
N LEU A 655 0.01 55.38 -68.55
CA LEU A 655 1.01 56.28 -67.97
C LEU A 655 0.57 57.76 -68.01
N ALA A 656 -0.71 58.00 -67.75
CA ALA A 656 -1.28 59.33 -67.73
C ALA A 656 -0.72 60.15 -66.55
N ALA A 657 -0.27 61.37 -66.82
CA ALA A 657 0.19 62.32 -65.82
C ALA A 657 -0.30 63.73 -66.16
N LEU A 658 -0.89 64.42 -65.17
CA LEU A 658 -1.20 65.84 -65.26
C LEU A 658 0.06 66.63 -64.91
N ARG A 659 0.46 67.55 -65.76
CA ARG A 659 1.62 68.43 -65.54
C ARG A 659 1.19 69.89 -65.43
N PHE A 660 1.81 70.60 -64.50
CA PHE A 660 1.54 71.99 -64.13
C PHE A 660 2.75 72.88 -64.43
N ASP A 661 2.80 73.46 -65.62
CA ASP A 661 3.94 74.26 -66.05
C ASP A 661 3.73 75.76 -65.80
N ALA A 662 4.81 76.51 -65.55
CA ALA A 662 4.77 77.97 -65.40
C ALA A 662 5.24 78.62 -66.72
N PRO A 663 4.37 79.29 -67.50
CA PRO A 663 4.77 79.89 -68.77
C PRO A 663 5.83 80.99 -68.59
N TYR A 664 5.86 81.65 -67.44
CA TYR A 664 6.88 82.61 -67.04
C TYR A 664 7.15 82.49 -65.53
N GLY A 665 8.42 82.40 -65.12
CA GLY A 665 8.83 82.40 -63.71
C GLY A 665 9.47 81.10 -63.24
N GLN A 666 9.43 80.85 -61.93
CA GLN A 666 9.90 79.60 -61.33
C GLN A 666 8.86 78.49 -61.50
N PRO A 667 9.27 77.22 -61.69
CA PRO A 667 8.36 76.09 -61.86
C PRO A 667 7.49 75.88 -60.62
N PHE A 668 6.30 75.30 -60.81
CA PHE A 668 5.43 74.91 -59.70
C PHE A 668 5.83 73.55 -59.13
N GLU A 669 5.62 73.38 -57.83
CA GLU A 669 5.70 72.08 -57.17
C GLU A 669 4.30 71.68 -56.68
N VAL A 670 3.87 70.48 -57.04
CA VAL A 670 2.66 69.86 -56.49
C VAL A 670 3.00 69.35 -55.09
N VAL A 671 2.41 69.97 -54.06
CA VAL A 671 2.69 69.61 -52.67
C VAL A 671 1.63 68.71 -52.06
N HIS A 672 0.43 68.69 -52.63
CA HIS A 672 -0.68 67.91 -52.11
C HIS A 672 -1.72 67.59 -53.18
N VAL A 673 -2.22 66.35 -53.20
CA VAL A 673 -3.27 65.89 -54.12
C VAL A 673 -4.30 65.04 -53.36
N GLU A 674 -5.59 65.25 -53.63
CA GLU A 674 -6.70 64.40 -53.19
C GLU A 674 -7.62 64.02 -54.38
N PRO A 675 -8.01 62.74 -54.57
CA PRO A 675 -7.56 61.52 -53.88
C PRO A 675 -6.03 61.33 -53.94
N ARG A 676 -5.46 60.47 -53.08
CA ARG A 676 -4.00 60.31 -52.97
C ARG A 676 -3.43 59.63 -54.23
N PHE A 677 -3.00 60.43 -55.19
CA PHE A 677 -2.18 60.01 -56.33
C PHE A 677 -0.71 60.29 -56.05
N LEU A 678 0.17 59.55 -56.73
CA LEU A 678 1.60 59.84 -56.70
C LEU A 678 1.85 61.17 -57.42
N HIS A 679 2.60 62.07 -56.82
CA HIS A 679 3.00 63.33 -57.44
C HIS A 679 4.49 63.58 -57.21
N GLN A 680 5.15 64.21 -58.18
CA GLN A 680 6.57 64.54 -58.10
C GLN A 680 6.85 65.81 -58.91
N GLY A 681 7.47 66.80 -58.28
CA GLY A 681 7.74 68.08 -58.93
C GLY A 681 6.43 68.72 -59.41
N GLU A 682 6.33 68.96 -60.71
CA GLU A 682 5.17 69.58 -61.37
C GLU A 682 4.13 68.58 -61.91
N GLU A 683 4.27 67.29 -61.62
CA GLU A 683 3.42 66.23 -62.20
C GLU A 683 2.61 65.44 -61.16
N VAL A 684 1.41 65.01 -61.55
CA VAL A 684 0.53 64.08 -60.83
C VAL A 684 0.24 62.88 -61.71
N PHE A 685 0.66 61.70 -61.28
CA PHE A 685 0.50 60.44 -62.02
C PHE A 685 -0.89 59.85 -61.78
N LEU A 686 -1.68 59.75 -62.85
CA LEU A 686 -3.03 59.17 -62.89
C LEU A 686 -3.04 57.69 -63.31
N ASP A 687 -1.88 57.13 -63.67
CA ASP A 687 -1.69 55.75 -64.12
C ASP A 687 -2.47 55.43 -65.40
N THR A 688 -3.48 54.57 -65.34
CA THR A 688 -4.22 54.10 -66.52
C THR A 688 -5.68 54.55 -66.46
N LEU A 689 -6.12 55.32 -67.47
CA LEU A 689 -7.49 55.84 -67.60
C LEU A 689 -8.16 55.22 -68.82
N ASN A 690 -9.15 54.36 -68.57
CA ASN A 690 -9.94 53.70 -69.61
C ASN A 690 -11.03 54.63 -70.17
N GLU A 691 -11.60 54.27 -71.32
CA GLU A 691 -12.75 54.95 -71.92
C GLU A 691 -13.93 55.07 -70.91
N GLY A 692 -14.54 56.25 -70.83
CA GLY A 692 -15.62 56.58 -69.89
C GLY A 692 -15.17 56.87 -68.45
N HIS A 693 -13.88 56.75 -68.16
CA HIS A 693 -13.32 57.07 -66.86
C HIS A 693 -13.41 58.57 -66.57
N ARG A 694 -13.85 58.90 -65.36
CA ARG A 694 -14.05 60.27 -64.86
C ARG A 694 -13.32 60.41 -63.54
N ALA A 695 -12.43 61.38 -63.44
CA ALA A 695 -11.68 61.66 -62.23
C ALA A 695 -11.78 63.15 -61.91
N PHE A 696 -11.97 63.46 -60.62
CA PHE A 696 -11.84 64.82 -60.09
C PHE A 696 -10.76 64.83 -59.03
N LEU A 697 -9.78 65.70 -59.20
CA LEU A 697 -8.63 65.83 -58.32
C LEU A 697 -8.62 67.23 -57.72
N TYR A 698 -8.31 67.32 -56.44
CA TYR A 698 -7.93 68.55 -55.78
C TYR A 698 -6.41 68.58 -55.68
N VAL A 699 -5.78 69.64 -56.19
CA VAL A 699 -4.31 69.78 -56.29
C VAL A 699 -3.89 71.10 -55.65
N GLU A 700 -2.83 71.08 -54.85
CA GLU A 700 -2.20 72.28 -54.29
C GLU A 700 -0.83 72.52 -54.93
N LEU A 701 -0.69 73.67 -55.58
CA LEU A 701 0.55 74.09 -56.25
C LEU A 701 1.30 75.10 -55.40
N GLN A 702 2.61 74.89 -55.21
CA GLN A 702 3.51 75.83 -54.56
C GLN A 702 4.41 76.49 -55.62
N GLY A 703 4.37 77.81 -55.67
CA GLY A 703 5.16 78.61 -56.62
C GLY A 703 4.72 80.07 -56.61
N GLN A 704 5.58 80.95 -57.14
CA GLN A 704 5.33 82.40 -57.21
C GLN A 704 5.01 82.89 -58.63
N ALA A 705 4.93 81.99 -59.62
CA ALA A 705 4.57 82.36 -60.97
C ALA A 705 3.10 82.85 -61.03
N PRO A 706 2.78 83.88 -61.84
CA PRO A 706 1.46 84.50 -61.87
C PRO A 706 0.39 83.65 -62.58
N ALA A 707 0.80 82.61 -63.30
CA ALA A 707 -0.08 81.83 -64.16
C ALA A 707 0.42 80.39 -64.29
N VAL A 708 -0.49 79.41 -64.50
CA VAL A 708 -0.18 77.98 -64.69
C VAL A 708 -0.81 77.41 -65.95
N ASP A 709 -0.02 76.67 -66.72
CA ASP A 709 -0.45 75.85 -67.85
C ASP A 709 -0.66 74.41 -67.40
N ILE A 710 -1.73 73.79 -67.91
CA ILE A 710 -2.12 72.44 -67.52
C ILE A 710 -2.14 71.56 -68.78
N GLU A 711 -1.41 70.45 -68.71
CA GLU A 711 -1.38 69.45 -69.77
C GLU A 711 -1.54 68.04 -69.20
N LEU A 712 -2.21 67.17 -69.95
CA LEU A 712 -2.22 65.74 -69.70
C LEU A 712 -1.26 65.06 -70.66
N ASN A 713 -0.24 64.40 -70.11
CA ASN A 713 0.76 63.63 -70.84
C ASN A 713 0.49 62.13 -70.65
N GLY A 714 0.75 61.32 -71.67
CA GLY A 714 0.65 59.86 -71.55
C GLY A 714 0.78 59.13 -72.88
N ARG A 715 0.26 57.90 -72.93
CA ARG A 715 0.13 57.13 -74.17
C ARG A 715 -1.33 56.80 -74.41
N MET A 716 -1.92 57.35 -75.46
CA MET A 716 -3.27 56.98 -75.89
C MET A 716 -3.17 55.79 -76.84
N ASP A 717 -3.75 54.65 -76.47
CA ASP A 717 -3.67 53.39 -77.20
C ASP A 717 -2.23 52.99 -77.60
N ARG A 718 -1.31 53.14 -76.64
CA ARG A 718 0.15 52.88 -76.76
C ARG A 718 0.93 53.89 -77.61
N VAL A 719 0.29 54.91 -78.18
CA VAL A 719 0.95 55.99 -78.92
C VAL A 719 1.19 57.18 -77.99
N PRO A 720 2.42 57.74 -77.89
CA PRO A 720 2.67 58.94 -77.10
C PRO A 720 1.76 60.08 -77.52
N PHE A 721 1.01 60.64 -76.57
CA PHE A 721 0.05 61.70 -76.81
C PHE A 721 0.04 62.67 -75.63
N ALA A 722 -0.13 63.96 -75.94
CA ALA A 722 -0.21 65.03 -74.96
C ALA A 722 -1.35 65.96 -75.34
N SER A 723 -2.18 66.33 -74.36
CA SER A 723 -3.27 67.29 -74.53
C SER A 723 -3.04 68.45 -73.58
N ARG A 724 -2.62 69.59 -74.13
CA ARG A 724 -2.39 70.84 -73.39
C ARG A 724 -3.54 71.79 -73.60
N ILE A 725 -4.01 72.40 -72.52
CA ILE A 725 -5.00 73.48 -72.60
C ILE A 725 -4.29 74.70 -73.23
N PRO A 726 -4.80 75.27 -74.35
CA PRO A 726 -4.14 76.36 -75.06
C PRO A 726 -4.20 77.71 -74.32
N GLN A 727 -4.88 77.76 -73.18
CA GLN A 727 -5.04 78.93 -72.32
C GLN A 727 -4.44 78.63 -70.94
N THR A 728 -3.88 79.66 -70.31
CA THR A 728 -3.25 79.60 -68.99
C THR A 728 -4.23 80.04 -67.90
N VAL A 729 -4.19 79.41 -66.73
CA VAL A 729 -4.95 79.88 -65.55
C VAL A 729 -4.15 80.99 -64.85
N LEU A 730 -4.70 82.20 -64.77
CA LEU A 730 -4.15 83.27 -63.94
C LEU A 730 -4.47 83.03 -62.46
N MET A 731 -3.48 83.23 -61.59
CA MET A 731 -3.58 82.97 -60.14
C MET A 731 -4.26 84.13 -59.38
N GLU A 732 -4.15 85.36 -59.84
CA GLU A 732 -4.90 86.51 -59.30
C GLU A 732 -5.86 87.04 -60.38
N GLU A 733 -7.13 87.23 -60.02
CA GLU A 733 -8.08 88.00 -60.84
C GLU A 733 -7.74 89.48 -60.68
N GLU A 734 -7.70 90.22 -61.79
CA GLU A 734 -7.93 91.67 -61.75
C GLU A 734 -9.40 91.95 -61.42
#